data_AF-A0A2S1R1S8-F1
#
_entry.id   AF-A0A2S1R1S8-F1
#
_cell.length_a   1.000
_cell.length_b   1.000
_cell.length_c   1.000
_cell.angle_alpha   90.00
_cell.angle_beta   90.00
_cell.angle_gamma   90.00
#
_symmetry.space_group_name_H-M   'P 1'
#
loop_
_entity.id
_entity.type
_entity.pdbx_description
1 polymer ?
#
loop_
_entity_poly.entity_id
_entity_poly.type
_entity_poly.pdbx_seq_one_letter_code
_entity_poly.pdbx_strand_id
1 'polypeptide(L)'
;MRKSATISPEKGAPAKMPTNVKPMLATLVKEPFNEPGWSYEVKWDGYRALAYIKSGEAELLSRNNKSFTEKYYPIAAAMGKWDFDAVLDGELLVIKKNGKADFGALQNWRSEADGDLVYYAFDLLWYDGKDITGLPLSERQAILKDILPADDDRIRLSEVFTSGGLDFFAAAQKMGLEGIMAKKSDSLYTPDSRSKEWLKIKVNQRQEVVIGGFTNNEGSSKLFSSLLLGVYKNGKLDYVGKVGTGFTVKMQKEMMEAFRPFITKKSPFAYEPDINKPSRFRPDPPKAVATWLKPELVCEVSFTEVTSDGVFRHPSFEGMRTDKRASEVVLETAVETEDVTSATKNGDTALVKAPEAADKRTLLNPNEESQVKAINGHNLKFSNLSKVYWPEEGYTKRDMLNYYYQAAEFILPYLKDRPLTLYRFPNGIHGKSFYQKDVKGKAPEWAKTFPYTTSDGEDKEFLVGSDEYTLLWMASLGCIEMNPWFSRVQHPDHPDYCVIDLDPADSTTFEQVVQAALEVKKVLDEIGVPGFPKTSGSTGIHIYIPLGAKYTYDESQLFGRVVVSIVQKRLSSFTSIERQIKNREGKMYLDFLQNRPNATISCPYSLRPKPGATVSMPLHWEEVKPGLSMKDFTIKNAIARARGEGDLFKGTFGKGIDMKKALSKAQGLLEA
;
A
#
# COMPACT_ATOMS: atom_id res chain seq x y z
N MET A 1 -17.96 23.21 13.54
CA MET A 1 -19.37 23.61 13.36
C MET A 1 -19.92 22.84 12.17
N ARG A 2 -20.88 21.94 12.41
CA ARG A 2 -21.46 21.06 11.38
C ARG A 2 -22.10 21.89 10.26
N LYS A 3 -21.80 21.58 9.00
CA LYS A 3 -22.77 21.82 7.93
C LYS A 3 -23.91 20.84 8.20
N SER A 4 -25.04 21.34 8.68
CA SER A 4 -26.28 20.56 8.72
C SER A 4 -26.48 19.95 7.33
N ALA A 5 -26.75 18.64 7.25
CA ALA A 5 -27.23 18.03 6.02
C ALA A 5 -28.38 18.89 5.49
N THR A 6 -28.36 19.19 4.19
CA THR A 6 -29.33 20.08 3.55
C THR A 6 -30.71 19.43 3.46
N ILE A 7 -30.76 18.11 3.67
CA ILE A 7 -31.96 17.29 3.75
C ILE A 7 -31.98 16.64 5.14
N SER A 8 -32.97 17.00 5.94
CA SER A 8 -33.04 16.58 7.33
C SER A 8 -33.21 15.06 7.45
N PRO A 9 -32.32 14.35 8.17
CA PRO A 9 -32.52 12.93 8.52
C PRO A 9 -33.76 12.69 9.41
N GLU A 10 -34.53 13.74 9.76
CA GLU A 10 -35.81 13.68 10.50
C GLU A 10 -36.91 12.86 9.84
N LYS A 11 -36.83 12.60 8.54
CA LYS A 11 -37.83 11.79 7.85
C LYS A 11 -37.73 10.28 8.15
N GLY A 12 -36.57 9.80 8.62
CA GLY A 12 -36.39 8.39 8.96
C GLY A 12 -37.13 7.99 10.24
N ALA A 13 -37.59 6.74 10.29
CA ALA A 13 -38.28 6.22 11.47
C ALA A 13 -37.26 5.93 12.59
N PRO A 14 -37.51 6.34 13.86
CA PRO A 14 -36.62 5.97 14.97
C PRO A 14 -36.47 4.45 15.09
N ALA A 15 -35.23 3.96 15.05
CA ALA A 15 -34.93 2.54 15.08
C ALA A 15 -33.54 2.26 15.66
N LYS A 16 -33.38 1.11 16.32
CA LYS A 16 -32.03 0.62 16.68
C LYS A 16 -31.26 0.25 15.41
N MET A 17 -29.93 0.37 15.47
CA MET A 17 -29.07 -0.07 14.38
C MET A 17 -29.39 -1.53 14.02
N PRO A 18 -29.67 -1.83 12.74
CA PRO A 18 -29.98 -3.19 12.34
C PRO A 18 -28.72 -4.06 12.43
N THR A 19 -28.91 -5.37 12.55
CA THR A 19 -27.82 -6.36 12.59
C THR A 19 -28.08 -7.46 11.59
N ASN A 20 -27.03 -8.02 10.98
CA ASN A 20 -27.13 -9.16 10.04
C ASN A 20 -28.06 -8.90 8.85
N VAL A 21 -28.11 -7.65 8.36
CA VAL A 21 -28.93 -7.29 7.21
C VAL A 21 -28.49 -8.11 6.01
N LYS A 22 -29.45 -8.77 5.35
CA LYS A 22 -29.21 -9.37 4.04
C LYS A 22 -29.55 -8.33 2.97
N PRO A 23 -28.59 -7.97 2.10
CA PRO A 23 -28.83 -6.89 1.15
C PRO A 23 -29.95 -7.18 0.15
N MET A 24 -30.64 -6.13 -0.30
CA MET A 24 -31.65 -6.21 -1.36
C MET A 24 -31.01 -6.63 -2.70
N LEU A 25 -31.67 -7.52 -3.43
CA LEU A 25 -31.15 -8.10 -4.67
C LEU A 25 -31.75 -7.43 -5.90
N ALA A 26 -30.93 -7.21 -6.94
CA ALA A 26 -31.37 -6.69 -8.22
C ALA A 26 -31.79 -7.80 -9.20
N THR A 27 -32.72 -7.49 -10.09
CA THR A 27 -33.19 -8.38 -11.15
C THR A 27 -32.33 -8.23 -12.41
N LEU A 28 -31.97 -9.34 -13.06
CA LEU A 28 -31.23 -9.33 -14.32
C LEU A 28 -32.20 -9.13 -15.49
N VAL A 29 -31.93 -8.14 -16.33
CA VAL A 29 -32.70 -7.89 -17.57
C VAL A 29 -31.80 -8.04 -18.80
N LYS A 30 -32.40 -8.33 -19.95
CA LYS A 30 -31.66 -8.65 -21.18
C LYS A 30 -31.04 -7.43 -21.84
N GLU A 31 -31.80 -6.36 -21.95
CA GLU A 31 -31.41 -5.18 -22.73
C GLU A 31 -31.44 -3.90 -21.89
N PRO A 32 -30.51 -2.95 -22.14
CA PRO A 32 -30.60 -1.62 -21.57
C PRO A 32 -31.85 -0.89 -22.08
N PHE A 33 -32.34 0.06 -21.29
CA PHE A 33 -33.53 0.85 -21.61
C PHE A 33 -33.35 2.27 -21.07
N ASN A 34 -34.28 3.15 -21.45
CA ASN A 34 -34.40 4.49 -20.89
C ASN A 34 -35.85 4.74 -20.48
N GLU A 35 -36.11 5.00 -19.21
CA GLU A 35 -37.47 5.28 -18.75
C GLU A 35 -37.45 6.41 -17.69
N PRO A 36 -38.43 7.34 -17.69
CA PRO A 36 -38.50 8.40 -16.69
C PRO A 36 -38.55 7.85 -15.26
N GLY A 37 -37.83 8.50 -14.34
CA GLY A 37 -37.76 8.08 -12.94
C GLY A 37 -36.76 6.97 -12.66
N TRP A 38 -36.00 6.51 -13.67
CA TRP A 38 -34.87 5.61 -13.49
C TRP A 38 -33.54 6.36 -13.53
N SER A 39 -32.66 5.98 -12.62
CA SER A 39 -31.27 6.44 -12.52
C SER A 39 -30.31 5.30 -12.84
N TYR A 40 -29.18 5.61 -13.47
CA TYR A 40 -28.20 4.62 -13.90
C TYR A 40 -26.85 4.82 -13.21
N GLU A 41 -26.25 3.73 -12.74
CA GLU A 41 -24.95 3.71 -12.04
C GLU A 41 -24.07 2.58 -12.58
N VAL A 42 -22.75 2.67 -12.39
CA VAL A 42 -21.85 1.59 -12.80
C VAL A 42 -22.17 0.33 -12.00
N LYS A 43 -22.26 -0.82 -12.69
CA LYS A 43 -22.22 -2.11 -12.01
C LYS A 43 -20.75 -2.43 -11.69
N TRP A 44 -20.38 -2.27 -10.43
CA TRP A 44 -19.05 -2.57 -9.94
C TRP A 44 -18.82 -4.09 -9.80
N ASP A 45 -17.59 -4.49 -10.07
CA ASP A 45 -17.12 -5.88 -10.05
C ASP A 45 -16.23 -6.12 -8.84
N GLY A 46 -16.84 -6.49 -7.71
CA GLY A 46 -16.18 -6.53 -6.42
C GLY A 46 -16.80 -7.49 -5.40
N TYR A 47 -16.58 -7.17 -4.12
CA TYR A 47 -17.31 -7.80 -3.03
C TYR A 47 -18.34 -6.82 -2.44
N ARG A 48 -19.63 -7.12 -2.61
CA ARG A 48 -20.69 -6.42 -1.89
C ARG A 48 -20.49 -6.56 -0.38
N ALA A 49 -20.38 -5.42 0.29
CA ALA A 49 -20.07 -5.34 1.70
C ALA A 49 -20.93 -4.27 2.38
N LEU A 50 -21.61 -4.67 3.44
CA LEU A 50 -22.28 -3.75 4.35
C LEU A 50 -21.25 -3.19 5.33
N ALA A 51 -21.23 -1.87 5.49
CA ALA A 51 -20.40 -1.20 6.48
C ALA A 51 -21.27 -0.75 7.65
N TYR A 52 -20.97 -1.28 8.84
CA TYR A 52 -21.60 -0.89 10.10
C TYR A 52 -20.62 0.03 10.84
N ILE A 53 -20.92 1.32 10.89
CA ILE A 53 -20.13 2.30 11.64
C ILE A 53 -20.85 2.57 12.96
N LYS A 54 -20.16 2.31 14.07
CA LYS A 54 -20.70 2.52 15.41
C LYS A 54 -19.61 2.99 16.36
N SER A 55 -19.82 4.15 16.97
CA SER A 55 -19.01 4.65 18.10
C SER A 55 -17.49 4.67 17.81
N GLY A 56 -17.10 5.09 16.61
CA GLY A 56 -15.69 5.16 16.20
C GLY A 56 -15.07 3.83 15.75
N GLU A 57 -15.88 2.78 15.57
CA GLU A 57 -15.45 1.50 15.00
C GLU A 57 -16.29 1.20 13.74
N ALA A 58 -15.67 0.54 12.76
CA ALA A 58 -16.37 0.10 11.56
C ALA A 58 -16.18 -1.40 11.33
N GLU A 59 -17.29 -2.09 11.10
CA GLU A 59 -17.33 -3.50 10.71
C GLU A 59 -17.78 -3.64 9.27
N LEU A 60 -16.99 -4.35 8.45
CA LEU A 60 -17.34 -4.68 7.07
C LEU A 60 -17.81 -6.13 7.03
N LEU A 61 -19.05 -6.34 6.61
CA LEU A 61 -19.65 -7.66 6.48
C LEU A 61 -20.00 -7.94 5.03
N SER A 62 -19.62 -9.12 4.53
CA SER A 62 -20.11 -9.59 3.24
C SER A 62 -21.62 -9.79 3.26
N ARG A 63 -22.21 -9.97 2.07
CA ARG A 63 -23.64 -10.33 1.90
C ARG A 63 -24.12 -11.51 2.76
N ASN A 64 -23.21 -12.38 3.20
CA ASN A 64 -23.48 -13.59 3.98
C ASN A 64 -22.90 -13.50 5.40
N ASN A 65 -22.73 -12.28 5.92
CA ASN A 65 -22.20 -11.98 7.27
C ASN A 65 -20.81 -12.52 7.55
N LYS A 66 -19.97 -12.71 6.51
CA LYS A 66 -18.54 -13.00 6.71
C LYS A 66 -17.80 -11.70 6.94
N SER A 67 -17.00 -11.64 8.00
CA SER A 67 -16.21 -10.45 8.29
C SER A 67 -15.15 -10.21 7.21
N PHE A 68 -15.15 -8.99 6.73
CA PHE A 68 -14.23 -8.39 5.79
C PHE A 68 -13.34 -7.34 6.46
N THR A 69 -13.66 -6.98 7.72
CA THR A 69 -12.99 -5.94 8.50
C THR A 69 -11.48 -6.13 8.58
N GLU A 70 -11.01 -7.32 9.00
CA GLU A 70 -9.58 -7.57 9.17
C GLU A 70 -8.82 -7.58 7.84
N LYS A 71 -9.42 -8.15 6.80
CA LYS A 71 -8.78 -8.25 5.48
C LYS A 71 -8.72 -6.89 4.80
N TYR A 72 -9.76 -6.09 4.89
CA TYR A 72 -9.87 -4.79 4.23
C TYR A 72 -9.76 -3.65 5.24
N TYR A 73 -8.81 -3.80 6.18
CA TYR A 73 -8.60 -2.91 7.31
C TYR A 73 -8.47 -1.41 6.96
N PRO A 74 -7.91 -0.97 5.80
CA PRO A 74 -7.81 0.45 5.51
C PRO A 74 -9.18 1.13 5.37
N ILE A 75 -10.18 0.41 4.85
CA ILE A 75 -11.55 0.91 4.70
C ILE A 75 -12.21 1.01 6.07
N ALA A 76 -12.12 -0.05 6.89
CA ALA A 76 -12.67 -0.05 8.24
C ALA A 76 -12.02 1.05 9.11
N ALA A 77 -10.70 1.22 9.04
CA ALA A 77 -9.98 2.26 9.78
C ALA A 77 -10.32 3.67 9.30
N ALA A 78 -10.63 3.87 8.02
CA ALA A 78 -11.08 5.15 7.49
C ALA A 78 -12.50 5.48 8.00
N MET A 79 -13.43 4.52 7.91
CA MET A 79 -14.81 4.67 8.40
C MET A 79 -14.91 4.82 9.92
N GLY A 80 -14.02 4.17 10.68
CA GLY A 80 -13.98 4.31 12.14
C GLY A 80 -13.59 5.71 12.63
N LYS A 81 -13.06 6.59 11.77
CA LYS A 81 -12.79 7.99 12.13
C LYS A 81 -14.04 8.87 12.12
N TRP A 82 -15.17 8.37 11.63
CA TRP A 82 -16.39 9.15 11.49
C TRP A 82 -17.02 9.40 12.86
N ASP A 83 -17.62 10.58 13.04
CA ASP A 83 -18.22 11.03 14.30
C ASP A 83 -19.73 10.73 14.40
N PHE A 84 -20.23 9.86 13.53
CA PHE A 84 -21.63 9.46 13.43
C PHE A 84 -21.77 7.96 13.20
N ASP A 85 -22.94 7.42 13.53
CA ASP A 85 -23.24 6.01 13.35
C ASP A 85 -24.05 5.81 12.06
N ALA A 86 -23.72 4.78 11.26
CA ALA A 86 -24.39 4.52 9.99
C ALA A 86 -24.32 3.03 9.58
N VAL A 87 -25.25 2.62 8.72
CA VAL A 87 -25.18 1.34 8.00
C VAL A 87 -25.27 1.61 6.51
N LEU A 88 -24.17 1.34 5.80
CA LEU A 88 -24.04 1.57 4.36
C LEU A 88 -24.12 0.26 3.58
N ASP A 89 -24.64 0.33 2.35
CA ASP A 89 -24.53 -0.74 1.37
C ASP A 89 -23.66 -0.27 0.20
N GLY A 90 -22.71 -1.12 -0.17
CA GLY A 90 -21.63 -0.76 -1.05
C GLY A 90 -20.82 -1.94 -1.56
N GLU A 91 -19.81 -1.62 -2.36
CA GLU A 91 -18.95 -2.59 -3.03
C GLU A 91 -17.47 -2.29 -2.73
N LEU A 92 -16.73 -3.31 -2.27
CA LEU A 92 -15.28 -3.26 -2.13
C LEU A 92 -14.62 -3.60 -3.47
N LEU A 93 -13.66 -2.78 -3.89
CA LEU A 93 -12.94 -2.89 -5.16
C LEU A 93 -11.45 -2.67 -4.97
N VAL A 94 -10.63 -3.30 -5.82
CA VAL A 94 -9.26 -2.85 -6.07
C VAL A 94 -9.24 -2.19 -7.44
N ILE A 95 -8.89 -0.91 -7.49
CA ILE A 95 -8.85 -0.13 -8.72
C ILE A 95 -7.40 -0.03 -9.21
N LYS A 96 -7.19 -0.26 -10.51
CA LYS A 96 -5.89 -0.06 -11.17
C LYS A 96 -5.72 1.41 -11.58
N LYS A 97 -4.48 1.80 -11.90
CA LYS A 97 -4.14 3.17 -12.37
C LYS A 97 -4.98 3.69 -13.56
N ASN A 98 -5.59 2.80 -14.35
CA ASN A 98 -6.46 3.14 -15.47
C ASN A 98 -7.96 3.27 -15.07
N GLY A 99 -8.27 3.26 -13.77
CA GLY A 99 -9.63 3.36 -13.24
C GLY A 99 -10.45 2.07 -13.28
N LYS A 100 -9.92 0.96 -13.78
CA LYS A 100 -10.66 -0.31 -13.86
C LYS A 100 -10.58 -1.08 -12.55
N ALA A 101 -11.72 -1.63 -12.12
CA ALA A 101 -11.75 -2.61 -11.05
C ALA A 101 -11.05 -3.91 -11.50
N ASP A 102 -10.27 -4.51 -10.61
CA ASP A 102 -9.63 -5.80 -10.83
C ASP A 102 -10.03 -6.75 -9.70
N PHE A 103 -10.98 -7.64 -10.02
CA PHE A 103 -11.50 -8.62 -9.09
C PHE A 103 -10.40 -9.58 -8.61
N GLY A 104 -9.54 -10.05 -9.51
CA GLY A 104 -8.43 -10.94 -9.17
C GLY A 104 -7.45 -10.30 -8.17
N ALA A 105 -7.15 -9.02 -8.33
CA ALA A 105 -6.36 -8.24 -7.38
C ALA A 105 -7.06 -8.11 -6.03
N LEU A 106 -8.38 -7.84 -6.01
CA LEU A 106 -9.18 -7.80 -4.78
C LEU A 106 -9.16 -9.13 -4.01
N GLN A 107 -9.21 -10.27 -4.72
CA GLN A 107 -9.12 -11.59 -4.08
C GLN A 107 -7.78 -11.77 -3.37
N ASN A 108 -6.71 -11.35 -4.04
CA ASN A 108 -5.32 -11.54 -3.61
C ASN A 108 -4.78 -10.39 -2.74
N TRP A 109 -5.59 -9.35 -2.52
CA TRP A 109 -5.21 -8.17 -1.75
C TRP A 109 -4.83 -8.57 -0.32
N ARG A 110 -3.64 -8.16 0.11
CA ARG A 110 -3.12 -8.36 1.47
C ARG A 110 -2.76 -7.06 2.15
N SER A 111 -2.23 -6.09 1.41
CA SER A 111 -1.84 -4.77 1.92
C SER A 111 -1.99 -3.68 0.87
N GLU A 112 -1.82 -2.43 1.27
CA GLU A 112 -1.98 -1.26 0.39
C GLU A 112 -0.94 -1.23 -0.76
N ALA A 113 0.15 -1.99 -0.65
CA ALA A 113 1.09 -2.23 -1.75
C ALA A 113 0.53 -3.11 -2.90
N ASP A 114 -0.56 -3.85 -2.69
CA ASP A 114 -1.13 -4.76 -3.68
C ASP A 114 -2.20 -4.09 -4.58
N GLY A 115 -2.51 -2.81 -4.32
CA GLY A 115 -3.42 -1.99 -5.13
C GLY A 115 -4.33 -1.08 -4.31
N ASP A 116 -4.94 -0.11 -4.99
CA ASP A 116 -5.81 0.91 -4.37
C ASP A 116 -7.17 0.30 -4.02
N LEU A 117 -7.34 0.01 -2.73
CA LEU A 117 -8.59 -0.50 -2.18
C LEU A 117 -9.58 0.66 -1.98
N VAL A 118 -10.77 0.52 -2.57
CA VAL A 118 -11.85 1.51 -2.55
C VAL A 118 -13.17 0.85 -2.15
N TYR A 119 -14.00 1.57 -1.41
CA TYR A 119 -15.38 1.22 -1.09
C TYR A 119 -16.32 2.20 -1.79
N TYR A 120 -17.13 1.72 -2.73
CA TYR A 120 -18.21 2.52 -3.33
C TYR A 120 -19.50 2.29 -2.55
N ALA A 121 -19.92 3.29 -1.78
CA ALA A 121 -21.23 3.33 -1.16
C ALA A 121 -22.29 3.71 -2.20
N PHE A 122 -23.36 2.92 -2.31
CA PHE A 122 -24.46 3.20 -3.24
C PHE A 122 -25.84 3.30 -2.56
N ASP A 123 -25.96 2.95 -1.28
CA ASP A 123 -27.17 3.17 -0.49
C ASP A 123 -26.88 3.34 1.01
N LEU A 124 -27.83 3.94 1.72
CA LEU A 124 -27.81 4.20 3.16
C LEU A 124 -29.03 3.56 3.81
N LEU A 125 -28.82 2.62 4.73
CA LEU A 125 -29.91 1.84 5.34
C LEU A 125 -30.33 2.41 6.68
N TRP A 126 -29.37 2.91 7.45
CA TRP A 126 -29.60 3.44 8.79
C TRP A 126 -28.59 4.55 9.08
N TYR A 127 -29.01 5.60 9.79
CA TYR A 127 -28.18 6.75 10.14
C TYR A 127 -28.63 7.35 11.47
N ASP A 128 -27.70 7.51 12.43
CA ASP A 128 -27.90 8.20 13.71
C ASP A 128 -29.27 7.96 14.39
N GLY A 129 -29.59 6.68 14.63
CA GLY A 129 -30.80 6.29 15.36
C GLY A 129 -32.05 6.12 14.49
N LYS A 130 -31.92 6.21 13.16
CA LYS A 130 -33.07 6.20 12.25
C LYS A 130 -32.91 5.19 11.13
N ASP A 131 -33.99 4.45 10.89
CA ASP A 131 -34.18 3.62 9.71
C ASP A 131 -34.51 4.51 8.52
N ILE A 132 -33.69 4.42 7.49
CA ILE A 132 -33.76 5.21 6.25
C ILE A 132 -34.35 4.37 5.11
N THR A 133 -34.51 3.06 5.27
CA THR A 133 -34.93 2.12 4.21
C THR A 133 -36.33 2.41 3.64
N GLY A 134 -37.21 3.01 4.45
CA GLY A 134 -38.55 3.43 4.05
C GLY A 134 -38.63 4.75 3.27
N LEU A 135 -37.52 5.47 3.09
CA LEU A 135 -37.48 6.66 2.24
C LEU A 135 -37.23 6.29 0.77
N PRO A 136 -37.67 7.10 -0.21
CA PRO A 136 -37.30 6.95 -1.61
C PRO A 136 -35.78 6.93 -1.83
N LEU A 137 -35.29 6.14 -2.79
CA LEU A 137 -33.86 6.02 -3.11
C LEU A 137 -33.18 7.38 -3.32
N SER A 138 -33.84 8.29 -4.04
CA SER A 138 -33.35 9.65 -4.27
C SER A 138 -33.09 10.43 -2.97
N GLU A 139 -33.92 10.26 -1.95
CA GLU A 139 -33.72 10.86 -0.63
C GLU A 139 -32.56 10.19 0.12
N ARG A 140 -32.49 8.84 0.08
CA ARG A 140 -31.40 8.09 0.73
C ARG A 140 -30.04 8.44 0.15
N GLN A 141 -29.93 8.55 -1.17
CA GLN A 141 -28.70 8.92 -1.86
C GLN A 141 -28.28 10.37 -1.58
N ALA A 142 -29.25 11.28 -1.45
CA ALA A 142 -28.95 12.66 -1.12
C ALA A 142 -28.45 12.80 0.34
N ILE A 143 -29.02 12.06 1.28
CA ILE A 143 -28.49 11.96 2.65
C ILE A 143 -27.09 11.35 2.64
N LEU A 144 -26.90 10.23 1.93
CA LEU A 144 -25.60 9.56 1.81
C LEU A 144 -24.51 10.50 1.28
N LYS A 145 -24.84 11.29 0.25
CA LYS A 145 -23.94 12.28 -0.33
C LYS A 145 -23.56 13.38 0.65
N ASP A 146 -24.49 13.82 1.48
CA ASP A 146 -24.24 14.89 2.48
C ASP A 146 -23.38 14.40 3.65
N ILE A 147 -23.46 13.11 4.02
CA ILE A 147 -22.73 12.55 5.17
C ILE A 147 -21.36 11.95 4.80
N LEU A 148 -21.14 11.58 3.53
CA LEU A 148 -19.87 10.99 3.09
C LEU A 148 -18.73 12.01 3.21
N PRO A 149 -17.69 11.74 4.01
CA PRO A 149 -16.55 12.64 4.12
C PRO A 149 -15.78 12.74 2.81
N ALA A 150 -15.38 13.97 2.44
CA ALA A 150 -14.68 14.26 1.19
C ALA A 150 -13.14 14.20 1.33
N ASP A 151 -12.63 13.86 2.51
CA ASP A 151 -11.21 13.88 2.86
C ASP A 151 -10.49 12.55 2.61
N ASP A 152 -11.21 11.47 2.30
CA ASP A 152 -10.62 10.15 2.03
C ASP A 152 -11.16 9.51 0.74
N ASP A 153 -10.34 9.55 -0.31
CA ASP A 153 -10.68 9.02 -1.64
C ASP A 153 -10.85 7.48 -1.68
N ARG A 154 -10.60 6.78 -0.56
CA ARG A 154 -10.93 5.34 -0.44
C ARG A 154 -12.41 5.07 -0.27
N ILE A 155 -13.21 6.03 0.18
CA ILE A 155 -14.65 5.85 0.39
C ILE A 155 -15.36 6.80 -0.56
N ARG A 156 -16.06 6.24 -1.54
CA ARG A 156 -16.65 7.01 -2.64
C ARG A 156 -18.15 6.79 -2.72
N LEU A 157 -18.87 7.81 -3.16
CA LEU A 157 -20.25 7.65 -3.60
C LEU A 157 -20.27 7.00 -4.99
N SER A 158 -21.14 6.01 -5.20
CA SER A 158 -21.46 5.51 -6.53
C SER A 158 -22.16 6.63 -7.33
N GLU A 159 -21.49 7.15 -8.36
CA GLU A 159 -22.02 8.26 -9.15
C GLU A 159 -23.24 7.82 -9.96
N VAL A 160 -24.33 8.57 -9.81
CA VAL A 160 -25.53 8.46 -10.65
C VAL A 160 -25.32 9.31 -11.90
N PHE A 161 -25.43 8.67 -13.06
CA PHE A 161 -25.34 9.35 -14.35
C PHE A 161 -26.73 9.78 -14.80
N THR A 162 -26.81 11.04 -15.25
CA THR A 162 -28.03 11.63 -15.82
C THR A 162 -28.23 11.27 -17.30
N SER A 163 -27.27 10.56 -17.90
CA SER A 163 -27.37 10.02 -19.25
C SER A 163 -28.44 8.92 -19.33
N GLY A 164 -29.04 8.76 -20.51
CA GLY A 164 -29.93 7.62 -20.75
C GLY A 164 -29.18 6.29 -20.59
N GLY A 165 -29.82 5.29 -19.96
CA GLY A 165 -29.28 3.93 -19.78
C GLY A 165 -28.73 3.27 -21.04
N LEU A 166 -29.28 3.55 -22.23
CA LEU A 166 -28.75 3.07 -23.52
C LEU A 166 -27.34 3.62 -23.80
N ASP A 167 -27.15 4.92 -23.66
CA ASP A 167 -25.88 5.59 -23.94
C ASP A 167 -24.84 5.21 -22.89
N PHE A 168 -25.27 5.16 -21.63
CA PHE A 168 -24.43 4.71 -20.52
C PHE A 168 -23.98 3.26 -20.67
N PHE A 169 -24.86 2.35 -21.11
CA PHE A 169 -24.50 0.97 -21.41
C PHE A 169 -23.47 0.87 -22.54
N ALA A 170 -23.66 1.62 -23.63
CA ALA A 170 -22.71 1.65 -24.74
C ALA A 170 -21.32 2.16 -24.31
N ALA A 171 -21.28 3.18 -23.45
CA ALA A 171 -20.05 3.69 -22.88
C ALA A 171 -19.40 2.68 -21.91
N ALA A 172 -20.18 2.02 -21.05
CA ALA A 172 -19.71 0.95 -20.18
C ALA A 172 -19.09 -0.21 -20.99
N GLN A 173 -19.67 -0.56 -22.15
CA GLN A 173 -19.13 -1.57 -23.05
C GLN A 173 -17.80 -1.15 -23.67
N LYS A 174 -17.68 0.09 -24.17
CA LYS A 174 -16.41 0.63 -24.70
C LYS A 174 -15.29 0.66 -23.65
N MET A 175 -15.65 0.95 -22.40
CA MET A 175 -14.70 0.97 -21.28
C MET A 175 -14.39 -0.43 -20.74
N GLY A 176 -15.14 -1.45 -21.14
CA GLY A 176 -15.01 -2.82 -20.64
C GLY A 176 -15.36 -2.94 -19.16
N LEU A 177 -16.37 -2.18 -18.71
CA LEU A 177 -16.97 -2.33 -17.37
C LEU A 177 -17.83 -3.61 -17.33
N GLU A 178 -18.18 -4.05 -16.12
CA GLU A 178 -18.99 -5.27 -15.96
C GLU A 178 -20.42 -5.10 -16.49
N GLY A 179 -21.00 -3.92 -16.27
CA GLY A 179 -22.38 -3.61 -16.60
C GLY A 179 -22.82 -2.27 -16.03
N ILE A 180 -24.13 -2.06 -16.05
CA ILE A 180 -24.79 -0.92 -15.41
C ILE A 180 -25.90 -1.41 -14.48
N MET A 181 -26.20 -0.62 -13.48
CA MET A 181 -27.35 -0.75 -12.59
C MET A 181 -28.38 0.30 -12.99
N ALA A 182 -29.63 -0.10 -13.18
CA ALA A 182 -30.76 0.81 -13.31
C ALA A 182 -31.58 0.73 -12.03
N LYS A 183 -31.81 1.86 -11.36
CA LYS A 183 -32.58 1.92 -10.12
C LYS A 183 -33.68 2.97 -10.24
N LYS A 184 -34.89 2.63 -9.83
CA LYS A 184 -36.01 3.56 -9.79
C LYS A 184 -35.82 4.56 -8.64
N SER A 185 -35.88 5.85 -8.91
CA SER A 185 -35.55 6.92 -7.94
C SER A 185 -36.51 7.01 -6.75
N ASP A 186 -37.72 6.47 -6.89
CA ASP A 186 -38.73 6.36 -5.83
C ASP A 186 -38.72 5.00 -5.10
N SER A 187 -37.83 4.08 -5.46
CA SER A 187 -37.78 2.73 -4.87
C SER A 187 -37.42 2.76 -3.39
N LEU A 188 -38.11 1.91 -2.63
CA LEU A 188 -37.79 1.64 -1.23
C LEU A 188 -36.73 0.54 -1.11
N TYR A 189 -36.06 0.45 0.04
CA TYR A 189 -35.11 -0.61 0.29
C TYR A 189 -35.76 -1.76 1.06
N THR A 190 -35.81 -2.95 0.47
CA THR A 190 -36.42 -4.14 1.07
C THR A 190 -35.39 -5.26 1.28
N PRO A 191 -34.87 -5.44 2.51
CA PRO A 191 -33.88 -6.48 2.82
C PRO A 191 -34.33 -7.90 2.43
N ASP A 192 -33.38 -8.77 2.07
CA ASP A 192 -33.59 -10.19 1.68
C ASP A 192 -34.64 -10.42 0.56
N SER A 193 -34.90 -9.41 -0.26
CA SER A 193 -35.87 -9.50 -1.35
C SER A 193 -35.24 -9.16 -2.71
N ARG A 194 -35.77 -9.75 -3.77
CA ARG A 194 -35.39 -9.41 -5.14
C ARG A 194 -36.33 -8.33 -5.67
N SER A 195 -35.79 -7.14 -5.92
CA SER A 195 -36.54 -6.00 -6.41
C SER A 195 -36.61 -6.00 -7.94
N LYS A 196 -37.77 -5.59 -8.46
CA LYS A 196 -37.98 -5.24 -9.87
C LYS A 196 -37.70 -3.76 -10.16
N GLU A 197 -37.45 -2.97 -9.12
CA GLU A 197 -37.12 -1.55 -9.22
C GLU A 197 -35.61 -1.31 -9.21
N TRP A 198 -34.83 -2.37 -8.99
CA TRP A 198 -33.37 -2.40 -9.12
C TRP A 198 -33.00 -3.48 -10.13
N LEU A 199 -32.48 -3.04 -11.27
CA LEU A 199 -32.17 -3.90 -12.39
C LEU A 199 -30.66 -3.86 -12.65
N LYS A 200 -30.09 -5.01 -13.00
CA LYS A 200 -28.69 -5.12 -13.45
C LYS A 200 -28.69 -5.51 -14.91
N ILE A 201 -27.89 -4.79 -15.70
CA ILE A 201 -27.71 -5.03 -17.14
C ILE A 201 -26.22 -5.28 -17.36
N LYS A 202 -25.85 -6.51 -17.70
CA LYS A 202 -24.44 -6.93 -17.83
C LYS A 202 -23.95 -6.70 -19.26
N VAL A 203 -22.73 -6.17 -19.42
CA VAL A 203 -22.07 -6.03 -20.73
C VAL A 203 -21.57 -7.39 -21.22
N ASN A 204 -20.98 -8.17 -20.31
CA ASN A 204 -20.46 -9.50 -20.59
C ASN A 204 -21.27 -10.54 -19.81
N GLN A 205 -21.52 -11.70 -20.40
CA GLN A 205 -22.19 -12.78 -19.68
C GLN A 205 -21.21 -13.38 -18.67
N ARG A 206 -21.45 -13.07 -17.39
CA ARG A 206 -20.73 -13.62 -16.25
C ARG A 206 -21.68 -14.35 -15.33
N GLN A 207 -21.26 -15.51 -14.86
CA GLN A 207 -22.06 -16.39 -14.03
C GLN A 207 -21.19 -16.97 -12.92
N GLU A 208 -21.78 -16.98 -11.73
CA GLU A 208 -21.24 -17.73 -10.61
C GLU A 208 -21.62 -19.20 -10.77
N VAL A 209 -20.67 -20.07 -10.47
CA VAL A 209 -20.78 -21.51 -10.68
C VAL A 209 -20.15 -22.25 -9.52
N VAL A 210 -20.65 -23.45 -9.27
CA VAL A 210 -20.09 -24.37 -8.29
C VAL A 210 -19.06 -25.26 -8.97
N ILE A 211 -17.90 -25.43 -8.35
CA ILE A 211 -16.86 -26.33 -8.81
C ILE A 211 -17.19 -27.74 -8.32
N GLY A 212 -17.55 -28.63 -9.23
CA GLY A 212 -17.84 -30.04 -8.93
C GLY A 212 -16.66 -30.98 -9.19
N GLY A 213 -15.57 -30.49 -9.78
CA GLY A 213 -14.38 -31.29 -10.06
C GLY A 213 -13.35 -30.55 -10.88
N PHE A 214 -12.24 -31.22 -11.20
CA PHE A 214 -11.24 -30.75 -12.14
C PHE A 214 -10.70 -31.91 -12.98
N THR A 215 -10.12 -31.60 -14.14
CA THR A 215 -9.55 -32.58 -15.05
C THR A 215 -8.04 -32.43 -15.21
N ASN A 216 -7.35 -33.53 -15.50
CA ASN A 216 -5.96 -33.56 -15.92
C ASN A 216 -5.85 -34.23 -17.28
N ASN A 217 -5.40 -33.47 -18.29
CA ASN A 217 -5.12 -34.02 -19.62
C ASN A 217 -3.81 -34.81 -19.57
N GLU A 218 -3.79 -35.95 -20.28
CA GLU A 218 -2.59 -36.75 -20.48
C GLU A 218 -1.44 -35.91 -21.06
N GLY A 219 -0.23 -36.04 -20.49
CA GLY A 219 0.96 -35.30 -20.91
C GLY A 219 1.02 -33.81 -20.53
N SER A 220 0.03 -33.28 -19.80
CA SER A 220 0.05 -31.88 -19.33
C SER A 220 0.92 -31.70 -18.09
N SER A 221 1.80 -30.68 -18.10
CA SER A 221 2.57 -30.25 -16.93
C SER A 221 1.78 -29.37 -15.95
N LYS A 222 0.56 -28.96 -16.31
CA LYS A 222 -0.32 -28.17 -15.42
C LYS A 222 -0.86 -29.00 -14.26
N LEU A 223 -1.04 -28.36 -13.10
CA LEU A 223 -1.60 -29.00 -11.89
C LEU A 223 -3.04 -29.49 -12.11
N PHE A 224 -3.83 -28.74 -12.89
CA PHE A 224 -5.06 -29.19 -13.51
C PHE A 224 -5.23 -28.53 -14.87
N SER A 225 -5.97 -29.18 -15.76
CA SER A 225 -6.24 -28.74 -17.14
C SER A 225 -7.53 -27.95 -17.26
N SER A 226 -8.59 -28.32 -16.54
CA SER A 226 -9.86 -27.58 -16.52
C SER A 226 -10.64 -27.82 -15.23
N LEU A 227 -11.50 -26.89 -14.83
CA LEU A 227 -12.51 -27.10 -13.79
C LEU A 227 -13.81 -27.58 -14.43
N LEU A 228 -14.55 -28.44 -13.72
CA LEU A 228 -15.89 -28.91 -14.05
C LEU A 228 -16.90 -28.11 -13.24
N LEU A 229 -17.83 -27.45 -13.92
CA LEU A 229 -18.69 -26.43 -13.36
C LEU A 229 -20.15 -26.86 -13.34
N GLY A 230 -20.90 -26.42 -12.34
CA GLY A 230 -22.34 -26.63 -12.26
C GLY A 230 -23.10 -25.49 -11.60
N VAL A 231 -24.42 -25.54 -11.73
CA VAL A 231 -25.36 -24.63 -11.06
C VAL A 231 -26.47 -25.45 -10.41
N TYR A 232 -26.99 -24.99 -9.26
CA TYR A 232 -28.09 -25.68 -8.62
C TYR A 232 -29.41 -25.39 -9.34
N LYS A 233 -30.16 -26.46 -9.64
CA LYS A 233 -31.53 -26.42 -10.15
C LYS A 233 -32.33 -27.47 -9.42
N ASN A 234 -33.42 -27.07 -8.76
CA ASN A 234 -34.28 -27.97 -7.97
C ASN A 234 -33.51 -28.85 -6.98
N GLY A 235 -32.49 -28.29 -6.32
CA GLY A 235 -31.66 -29.00 -5.33
C GLY A 235 -30.62 -29.97 -5.91
N LYS A 236 -30.52 -30.10 -7.25
CA LYS A 236 -29.49 -30.90 -7.93
C LYS A 236 -28.48 -30.00 -8.62
N LEU A 237 -27.23 -30.44 -8.71
CA LEU A 237 -26.17 -29.70 -9.39
C LEU A 237 -26.11 -30.10 -10.88
N ASP A 238 -26.66 -29.25 -11.75
CA ASP A 238 -26.63 -29.46 -13.19
C ASP A 238 -25.28 -29.00 -13.75
N TYR A 239 -24.66 -29.82 -14.62
CA TYR A 239 -23.37 -29.51 -15.24
C TYR A 239 -23.52 -28.44 -16.33
N VAL A 240 -22.71 -27.39 -16.26
CA VAL A 240 -22.76 -26.23 -17.20
C VAL A 240 -21.50 -26.06 -18.04
N GLY A 241 -20.59 -27.05 -18.00
CA GLY A 241 -19.39 -27.07 -18.83
C GLY A 241 -18.08 -27.10 -18.06
N LYS A 242 -16.97 -26.96 -18.80
CA LYS A 242 -15.61 -26.93 -18.26
C LYS A 242 -14.89 -25.65 -18.63
N VAL A 243 -14.06 -25.14 -17.71
CA VAL A 243 -13.23 -23.94 -17.93
C VAL A 243 -11.75 -24.30 -17.83
N GLY A 244 -10.98 -24.01 -18.87
CA GLY A 244 -9.55 -24.34 -18.95
C GLY A 244 -8.63 -23.13 -19.12
N THR A 245 -9.18 -21.92 -19.11
CA THR A 245 -8.47 -20.65 -19.32
C THR A 245 -8.75 -19.70 -18.15
N GLY A 246 -7.93 -18.64 -17.98
CA GLY A 246 -8.06 -17.70 -16.85
C GLY A 246 -7.26 -18.07 -15.59
N PHE A 247 -6.34 -19.05 -15.67
CA PHE A 247 -5.53 -19.50 -14.53
C PHE A 247 -4.05 -19.11 -14.68
N THR A 248 -3.47 -18.54 -13.63
CA THR A 248 -2.00 -18.45 -13.49
C THR A 248 -1.45 -19.70 -12.77
N VAL A 249 -0.16 -20.00 -12.93
CA VAL A 249 0.50 -21.14 -12.24
C VAL A 249 0.34 -21.03 -10.72
N LYS A 250 0.48 -19.81 -10.17
CA LYS A 250 0.28 -19.54 -8.75
C LYS A 250 -1.14 -19.88 -8.29
N MET A 251 -2.15 -19.40 -9.03
CA MET A 251 -3.56 -19.68 -8.73
C MET A 251 -3.85 -21.18 -8.75
N GLN A 252 -3.32 -21.91 -9.74
CA GLN A 252 -3.53 -23.36 -9.80
C GLN A 252 -3.02 -24.06 -8.54
N LYS A 253 -1.87 -23.63 -8.01
CA LYS A 253 -1.30 -24.21 -6.79
C LYS A 253 -2.17 -23.94 -5.56
N GLU A 254 -2.61 -22.70 -5.39
CA GLU A 254 -3.50 -22.28 -4.28
C GLU A 254 -4.85 -23.01 -4.34
N MET A 255 -5.42 -23.14 -5.55
CA MET A 255 -6.68 -23.86 -5.74
C MET A 255 -6.54 -25.34 -5.44
N MET A 256 -5.43 -25.98 -5.82
CA MET A 256 -5.19 -27.39 -5.45
C MET A 256 -5.13 -27.60 -3.95
N GLU A 257 -4.54 -26.67 -3.20
CA GLU A 257 -4.55 -26.72 -1.72
C GLU A 257 -5.98 -26.58 -1.18
N ALA A 258 -6.78 -25.64 -1.74
CA ALA A 258 -8.18 -25.46 -1.38
C ALA A 258 -9.08 -26.65 -1.76
N PHE A 259 -8.74 -27.41 -2.81
CA PHE A 259 -9.53 -28.54 -3.31
C PHE A 259 -9.35 -29.81 -2.46
N ARG A 260 -8.17 -30.03 -1.89
CA ARG A 260 -7.83 -31.23 -1.09
C ARG A 260 -8.92 -31.67 -0.10
N PRO A 261 -9.48 -30.80 0.78
CA PRO A 261 -10.49 -31.21 1.75
C PRO A 261 -11.84 -31.61 1.13
N PHE A 262 -12.09 -31.25 -0.14
CA PHE A 262 -13.36 -31.50 -0.81
C PHE A 262 -13.30 -32.69 -1.79
N ILE A 263 -12.15 -33.34 -1.97
CA ILE A 263 -12.03 -34.49 -2.89
C ILE A 263 -13.00 -35.61 -2.48
N THR A 264 -13.74 -36.12 -3.45
CA THR A 264 -14.72 -37.19 -3.27
C THR A 264 -14.61 -38.24 -4.38
N LYS A 265 -15.09 -39.45 -4.12
CA LYS A 265 -15.07 -40.55 -5.09
C LYS A 265 -16.22 -40.49 -6.10
N LYS A 266 -17.32 -39.81 -5.75
CA LYS A 266 -18.54 -39.76 -6.57
C LYS A 266 -18.69 -38.38 -7.23
N SER A 267 -19.13 -38.36 -8.48
CA SER A 267 -19.53 -37.13 -9.16
C SER A 267 -20.61 -36.41 -8.35
N PRO A 268 -20.48 -35.09 -8.09
CA PRO A 268 -21.51 -34.31 -7.42
C PRO A 268 -22.63 -33.85 -8.36
N PHE A 269 -22.47 -34.04 -9.66
CA PHE A 269 -23.41 -33.60 -10.69
C PHE A 269 -24.63 -34.52 -10.77
N ALA A 270 -25.76 -33.98 -11.21
CA ALA A 270 -27.01 -34.72 -11.41
C ALA A 270 -26.86 -35.90 -12.39
N TYR A 271 -25.93 -35.78 -13.33
CA TYR A 271 -25.45 -36.84 -14.22
C TYR A 271 -23.93 -36.73 -14.35
N GLU A 272 -23.24 -37.83 -14.63
CA GLU A 272 -21.80 -37.80 -14.83
C GLU A 272 -21.46 -37.20 -16.21
N PRO A 273 -20.75 -36.06 -16.27
CA PRO A 273 -20.46 -35.42 -17.54
C PRO A 273 -19.39 -36.19 -18.32
N ASP A 274 -19.60 -36.37 -19.63
CA ASP A 274 -18.57 -36.91 -20.52
C ASP A 274 -17.49 -35.85 -20.80
N ILE A 275 -16.43 -35.90 -20.01
CA ILE A 275 -15.31 -34.96 -20.06
C ILE A 275 -14.44 -35.07 -21.33
N ASN A 276 -14.54 -36.21 -22.02
CA ASN A 276 -13.78 -36.57 -23.23
C ASN A 276 -14.63 -36.53 -24.51
N LYS A 277 -15.87 -36.02 -24.42
CA LYS A 277 -16.78 -35.93 -25.56
C LYS A 277 -16.14 -35.16 -26.74
N PRO A 278 -16.07 -35.75 -27.94
CA PRO A 278 -15.64 -35.07 -29.16
C PRO A 278 -16.52 -33.85 -29.45
N SER A 279 -15.92 -32.75 -29.91
CA SER A 279 -16.67 -31.57 -30.37
C SER A 279 -16.41 -31.30 -31.85
N ARG A 280 -17.31 -30.58 -32.51
CA ARG A 280 -17.17 -30.21 -33.94
C ARG A 280 -15.85 -29.47 -34.24
N PHE A 281 -15.28 -28.77 -33.26
CA PHE A 281 -14.04 -28.01 -33.38
C PHE A 281 -12.81 -28.75 -32.80
N ARG A 282 -13.03 -29.88 -32.11
CA ARG A 282 -11.96 -30.74 -31.56
C ARG A 282 -12.47 -32.19 -31.56
N PRO A 283 -12.36 -32.89 -32.71
CA PRO A 283 -12.87 -34.26 -32.88
C PRO A 283 -12.05 -35.30 -32.11
N ASP A 284 -10.80 -34.99 -31.75
CA ASP A 284 -9.93 -35.85 -30.93
C ASP A 284 -9.38 -35.09 -29.71
N PRO A 285 -10.17 -34.95 -28.62
CA PRO A 285 -9.71 -34.29 -27.41
C PRO A 285 -8.72 -35.17 -26.63
N PRO A 286 -7.65 -34.59 -26.03
CA PRO A 286 -6.71 -35.37 -25.22
C PRO A 286 -7.45 -36.06 -24.07
N LYS A 287 -7.10 -37.32 -23.79
CA LYS A 287 -7.70 -38.09 -22.71
C LYS A 287 -7.49 -37.36 -21.38
N ALA A 288 -8.60 -37.03 -20.75
CA ALA A 288 -8.61 -36.34 -19.47
C ALA A 288 -9.14 -37.27 -18.37
N VAL A 289 -8.53 -37.19 -17.19
CA VAL A 289 -9.00 -37.86 -15.96
C VAL A 289 -9.67 -36.81 -15.08
N ALA A 290 -10.90 -37.07 -14.62
CA ALA A 290 -11.59 -36.21 -13.68
C ALA A 290 -11.30 -36.62 -12.23
N THR A 291 -11.10 -35.61 -11.38
CA THR A 291 -11.15 -35.72 -9.92
C THR A 291 -12.36 -34.93 -9.42
N TRP A 292 -13.24 -35.58 -8.66
CA TRP A 292 -14.49 -34.98 -8.19
C TRP A 292 -14.30 -34.24 -6.87
N LEU A 293 -15.04 -33.15 -6.69
CA LEU A 293 -15.07 -32.35 -5.48
C LEU A 293 -16.49 -32.31 -4.91
N LYS A 294 -16.62 -32.19 -3.59
CA LYS A 294 -17.89 -31.82 -2.94
C LYS A 294 -18.32 -30.44 -3.47
N PRO A 295 -19.61 -30.23 -3.77
CA PRO A 295 -20.11 -29.02 -4.43
C PRO A 295 -20.24 -27.85 -3.45
N GLU A 296 -19.13 -27.45 -2.83
CA GLU A 296 -19.08 -26.42 -1.79
C GLU A 296 -18.29 -25.18 -2.23
N LEU A 297 -17.44 -25.33 -3.25
CA LEU A 297 -16.60 -24.26 -3.77
C LEU A 297 -17.33 -23.52 -4.89
N VAL A 298 -17.37 -22.19 -4.80
CA VAL A 298 -17.96 -21.32 -5.82
C VAL A 298 -16.85 -20.56 -6.53
N CYS A 299 -16.99 -20.34 -7.83
CA CYS A 299 -16.18 -19.39 -8.59
C CYS A 299 -17.05 -18.57 -9.55
N GLU A 300 -16.46 -17.55 -10.15
CA GLU A 300 -17.07 -16.76 -11.21
C GLU A 300 -16.36 -17.02 -12.53
N VAL A 301 -17.15 -17.13 -13.60
CA VAL A 301 -16.66 -17.30 -14.97
C VAL A 301 -17.33 -16.29 -15.91
N SER A 302 -16.55 -15.76 -16.85
CA SER A 302 -17.07 -15.05 -18.02
C SER A 302 -17.24 -16.02 -19.19
N PHE A 303 -18.24 -15.78 -20.05
CA PHE A 303 -18.51 -16.61 -21.22
C PHE A 303 -19.21 -15.79 -22.32
N THR A 304 -19.28 -16.35 -23.53
CA THR A 304 -19.86 -15.66 -24.71
C THR A 304 -21.36 -15.89 -24.85
N GLU A 305 -21.82 -17.12 -24.64
CA GLU A 305 -23.24 -17.49 -24.65
C GLU A 305 -23.47 -18.82 -23.88
N VAL A 306 -24.70 -19.06 -23.46
CA VAL A 306 -25.16 -20.38 -23.01
C VAL A 306 -25.75 -21.09 -24.22
N THR A 307 -25.26 -22.29 -24.52
CA THR A 307 -25.76 -23.10 -25.63
C THR A 307 -27.14 -23.69 -25.32
N SER A 308 -27.85 -24.21 -26.33
CA SER A 308 -29.18 -24.83 -26.18
C SER A 308 -29.19 -26.03 -25.22
N ASP A 309 -28.05 -26.68 -25.02
CA ASP A 309 -27.82 -27.76 -24.05
C ASP A 309 -27.37 -27.27 -22.65
N GLY A 310 -27.39 -25.96 -22.40
CA GLY A 310 -27.12 -25.38 -21.08
C GLY A 310 -25.64 -25.22 -20.72
N VAL A 311 -24.73 -25.30 -21.70
CA VAL A 311 -23.28 -25.27 -21.51
C VAL A 311 -22.71 -23.90 -21.90
N PHE A 312 -21.72 -23.42 -21.16
CA PHE A 312 -21.07 -22.13 -21.46
C PHE A 312 -20.09 -22.24 -22.63
N ARG A 313 -20.20 -21.31 -23.57
CA ARG A 313 -19.29 -21.19 -24.70
C ARG A 313 -18.15 -20.20 -24.40
N HIS A 314 -16.91 -20.64 -24.66
CA HIS A 314 -15.67 -19.91 -24.36
C HIS A 314 -15.57 -19.40 -22.91
N PRO A 315 -15.77 -20.26 -21.89
CA PRO A 315 -15.67 -19.81 -20.51
C PRO A 315 -14.21 -19.48 -20.14
N SER A 316 -14.03 -18.40 -19.39
CA SER A 316 -12.78 -18.00 -18.75
C SER A 316 -13.00 -17.83 -17.24
N PHE A 317 -12.04 -18.30 -16.44
CA PHE A 317 -12.10 -18.16 -14.99
C PHE A 317 -11.77 -16.72 -14.58
N GLU A 318 -12.60 -16.12 -13.72
CA GLU A 318 -12.41 -14.76 -13.23
C GLU A 318 -11.93 -14.75 -11.76
N GLY A 319 -12.44 -15.65 -10.91
CA GLY A 319 -12.03 -15.71 -9.50
C GLY A 319 -12.90 -16.58 -8.60
N MET A 320 -12.47 -16.78 -7.34
CA MET A 320 -13.17 -17.61 -6.34
C MET A 320 -14.29 -16.88 -5.55
N ARG A 321 -15.46 -17.49 -5.52
CA ARG A 321 -16.69 -17.27 -4.74
C ARG A 321 -16.69 -17.29 -3.20
N THR A 322 -15.66 -16.88 -2.45
CA THR A 322 -15.63 -17.22 -1.01
C THR A 322 -16.73 -16.54 -0.17
N ASP A 323 -17.35 -15.48 -0.66
CA ASP A 323 -18.49 -14.79 -0.05
C ASP A 323 -19.84 -15.49 -0.27
N LYS A 324 -19.92 -16.51 -1.14
CA LYS A 324 -21.16 -17.19 -1.53
C LYS A 324 -21.23 -18.62 -0.99
N ARG A 325 -22.44 -19.08 -0.66
CA ARG A 325 -22.70 -20.50 -0.42
C ARG A 325 -23.07 -21.16 -1.75
N ALA A 326 -22.54 -22.36 -1.99
CA ALA A 326 -22.79 -23.09 -3.23
C ALA A 326 -24.28 -23.33 -3.51
N SER A 327 -25.08 -23.61 -2.47
CA SER A 327 -26.54 -23.82 -2.60
C SER A 327 -27.32 -22.59 -3.09
N GLU A 328 -26.74 -21.38 -3.05
CA GLU A 328 -27.36 -20.15 -3.54
C GLU A 328 -27.05 -19.88 -5.03
N VAL A 329 -26.18 -20.70 -5.63
CA VAL A 329 -25.70 -20.51 -7.01
C VAL A 329 -26.67 -21.19 -7.98
N VAL A 330 -27.59 -20.39 -8.53
CA VAL A 330 -28.56 -20.82 -9.55
C VAL A 330 -28.27 -20.11 -10.88
N LEU A 331 -28.70 -20.71 -12.00
CA LEU A 331 -28.57 -20.08 -13.32
C LEU A 331 -29.42 -18.79 -13.34
N GLU A 332 -28.79 -17.63 -13.55
CA GLU A 332 -29.52 -16.38 -13.69
C GLU A 332 -30.24 -16.39 -15.04
N THR A 333 -31.58 -16.41 -15.02
CA THR A 333 -32.39 -16.23 -16.23
C THR A 333 -32.76 -14.76 -16.34
N ALA A 334 -32.34 -14.11 -17.43
CA ALA A 334 -32.73 -12.74 -17.70
C ALA A 334 -34.21 -12.68 -18.12
N VAL A 335 -34.96 -11.71 -17.59
CA VAL A 335 -36.33 -11.43 -18.02
C VAL A 335 -36.34 -10.46 -19.21
N GLU A 336 -37.40 -10.48 -20.02
CA GLU A 336 -37.57 -9.53 -21.12
C GLU A 336 -37.68 -8.10 -20.59
N THR A 337 -37.01 -7.14 -21.24
CA THR A 337 -36.99 -5.73 -20.81
C THR A 337 -38.34 -5.04 -21.07
N GLU A 338 -39.08 -5.48 -22.09
CA GLU A 338 -40.40 -4.93 -22.47
C GLU A 338 -41.50 -5.22 -21.43
N ASP A 339 -41.38 -6.30 -20.65
CA ASP A 339 -42.31 -6.61 -19.56
C ASP A 339 -42.22 -5.62 -18.38
N VAL A 340 -41.27 -4.68 -18.42
CA VAL A 340 -40.90 -3.82 -17.29
C VAL A 340 -40.85 -2.32 -17.62
N THR A 341 -40.75 -1.87 -18.89
CA THR A 341 -40.39 -0.46 -19.19
C THR A 341 -40.94 0.12 -20.51
N SER A 342 -41.01 1.46 -20.63
CA SER A 342 -41.33 2.23 -21.86
C SER A 342 -40.34 3.40 -22.16
N ALA A 343 -39.97 3.63 -23.44
CA ALA A 343 -38.66 4.20 -23.84
C ALA A 343 -38.58 5.73 -24.22
N THR A 344 -37.43 6.42 -23.97
CA THR A 344 -36.94 7.64 -24.73
C THR A 344 -35.44 8.02 -24.52
N LYS A 345 -34.74 8.64 -25.49
CA LYS A 345 -33.24 8.80 -25.59
C LYS A 345 -32.64 10.19 -25.26
N ASN A 346 -31.42 10.23 -24.65
CA ASN A 346 -30.19 10.96 -25.06
C ASN A 346 -29.16 11.25 -23.92
N GLY A 347 -27.85 11.13 -24.22
CA GLY A 347 -26.77 12.09 -23.90
C GLY A 347 -25.55 11.58 -23.10
N ASP A 348 -24.32 11.77 -23.62
CA ASP A 348 -23.00 11.31 -23.09
C ASP A 348 -22.39 12.14 -21.92
N THR A 349 -21.74 11.47 -20.95
CA THR A 349 -20.79 12.04 -19.95
C THR A 349 -19.72 11.01 -19.53
N ALA A 350 -18.55 11.46 -19.04
CA ALA A 350 -17.42 10.61 -18.62
C ALA A 350 -17.64 9.91 -17.27
N LEU A 351 -17.27 8.62 -17.14
CA LEU A 351 -17.92 7.68 -16.21
C LEU A 351 -17.11 7.13 -15.02
N VAL A 352 -15.77 7.23 -15.00
CA VAL A 352 -14.95 6.68 -13.90
C VAL A 352 -13.69 7.52 -13.69
N LYS A 353 -13.44 7.96 -12.45
CA LYS A 353 -12.20 8.65 -12.06
C LYS A 353 -11.20 7.67 -11.42
N ALA A 354 -9.99 7.63 -11.95
CA ALA A 354 -8.87 6.96 -11.30
C ALA A 354 -8.60 7.66 -9.94
N PRO A 355 -8.17 6.92 -8.90
CA PRO A 355 -7.65 7.54 -7.69
C PRO A 355 -6.53 8.52 -8.00
N GLU A 356 -6.45 9.61 -7.21
CA GLU A 356 -5.23 10.39 -7.17
C GLU A 356 -4.07 9.45 -6.83
N ALA A 357 -2.92 9.62 -7.51
CA ALA A 357 -1.81 8.69 -7.39
C ALA A 357 -1.46 8.46 -5.92
N ALA A 358 -1.82 7.29 -5.39
CA ALA A 358 -1.64 7.02 -3.99
C ALA A 358 -0.15 6.91 -3.71
N ASP A 359 0.32 7.74 -2.79
CA ASP A 359 1.62 7.58 -2.17
C ASP A 359 1.83 6.14 -1.68
N LYS A 360 3.08 5.67 -1.61
CA LYS A 360 3.36 4.40 -0.91
C LYS A 360 2.81 4.47 0.52
N ARG A 361 1.94 3.53 0.88
CA ARG A 361 1.38 3.40 2.23
C ARG A 361 2.06 2.23 2.93
N THR A 362 1.31 1.18 3.26
CA THR A 362 1.85 0.02 3.96
C THR A 362 2.31 -1.07 3.00
N LEU A 363 3.51 -1.61 3.24
CA LEU A 363 3.98 -2.80 2.57
C LEU A 363 3.36 -4.06 3.19
N LEU A 364 3.27 -4.08 4.52
CA LEU A 364 2.95 -5.26 5.32
C LEU A 364 1.67 -5.02 6.12
N ASN A 365 0.76 -5.99 6.07
CA ASN A 365 -0.51 -5.94 6.80
C ASN A 365 -0.31 -6.12 8.32
N PRO A 366 -1.23 -5.62 9.15
CA PRO A 366 -1.08 -5.61 10.61
C PRO A 366 -1.26 -6.98 11.28
N ASN A 367 -1.87 -7.95 10.61
CA ASN A 367 -2.40 -9.15 11.26
C ASN A 367 -1.52 -10.40 11.10
N GLU A 368 -0.62 -10.43 10.11
CA GLU A 368 0.24 -11.59 9.86
C GLU A 368 1.64 -11.43 10.48
N GLU A 369 2.16 -12.49 11.12
CA GLU A 369 3.51 -12.54 11.71
C GLU A 369 4.65 -12.72 10.69
N SER A 370 4.32 -13.25 9.51
CA SER A 370 5.26 -13.41 8.41
C SER A 370 4.55 -13.22 7.08
N GLN A 371 5.19 -12.48 6.18
CA GLN A 371 4.69 -12.18 4.84
C GLN A 371 5.82 -12.30 3.83
N VAL A 372 5.52 -12.74 2.62
CA VAL A 372 6.45 -12.71 1.48
C VAL A 372 5.93 -11.70 0.49
N LYS A 373 6.75 -10.71 0.12
CA LYS A 373 6.40 -9.71 -0.90
C LYS A 373 7.42 -9.73 -2.03
N ALA A 374 6.91 -9.54 -3.25
CA ALA A 374 7.76 -9.35 -4.41
C ALA A 374 8.18 -7.87 -4.46
N ILE A 375 9.48 -7.62 -4.35
CA ILE A 375 10.09 -6.28 -4.41
C ILE A 375 11.06 -6.30 -5.61
N ASN A 376 10.88 -5.41 -6.57
CA ASN A 376 11.69 -5.38 -7.81
C ASN A 376 11.81 -6.74 -8.52
N GLY A 377 10.76 -7.58 -8.48
CA GLY A 377 10.74 -8.91 -9.10
C GLY A 377 11.33 -10.04 -8.26
N HIS A 378 11.84 -9.75 -7.06
CA HIS A 378 12.42 -10.74 -6.15
C HIS A 378 11.55 -10.93 -4.91
N ASN A 379 11.42 -12.16 -4.42
CA ASN A 379 10.64 -12.45 -3.22
C ASN A 379 11.48 -12.22 -1.95
N LEU A 380 11.04 -11.29 -1.11
CA LEU A 380 11.60 -11.06 0.22
C LEU A 380 10.64 -11.54 1.30
N LYS A 381 11.13 -12.39 2.21
CA LYS A 381 10.38 -12.87 3.37
C LYS A 381 10.61 -11.96 4.56
N PHE A 382 9.53 -11.43 5.10
CA PHE A 382 9.50 -10.70 6.37
C PHE A 382 8.93 -11.60 7.47
N SER A 383 9.50 -11.54 8.66
CA SER A 383 9.11 -12.39 9.80
C SER A 383 9.30 -11.67 11.13
N ASN A 384 8.59 -12.17 12.16
CA ASN A 384 8.53 -11.60 13.50
C ASN A 384 7.99 -10.16 13.46
N LEU A 385 6.89 -9.98 12.74
CA LEU A 385 6.38 -8.66 12.38
C LEU A 385 5.83 -7.90 13.59
N SER A 386 5.21 -8.57 14.56
CA SER A 386 4.75 -7.92 15.80
C SER A 386 5.87 -7.68 16.82
N LYS A 387 7.10 -8.16 16.58
CA LYS A 387 8.20 -8.00 17.54
C LYS A 387 8.41 -6.52 17.83
N VAL A 388 8.23 -6.13 19.09
CA VAL A 388 8.40 -4.75 19.55
C VAL A 388 9.86 -4.34 19.43
N TYR A 389 10.13 -3.26 18.70
CA TYR A 389 11.45 -2.68 18.52
C TYR A 389 11.66 -1.44 19.40
N TRP A 390 10.61 -0.64 19.61
CA TRP A 390 10.57 0.50 20.54
C TRP A 390 9.50 0.27 21.60
N PRO A 391 9.87 -0.25 22.79
CA PRO A 391 8.90 -0.61 23.82
C PRO A 391 8.10 0.56 24.39
N GLU A 392 8.68 1.76 24.46
CA GLU A 392 8.04 2.96 25.02
C GLU A 392 6.83 3.41 24.22
N GLU A 393 6.91 3.32 22.89
CA GLU A 393 5.81 3.69 21.98
C GLU A 393 5.03 2.48 21.46
N GLY A 394 5.53 1.27 21.69
CA GLY A 394 4.98 0.03 21.14
C GLY A 394 5.28 -0.20 19.65
N TYR A 395 6.18 0.56 19.03
CA TYR A 395 6.50 0.35 17.61
C TYR A 395 7.18 -1.00 17.39
N THR A 396 6.70 -1.69 16.37
CA THR A 396 7.09 -3.04 16.02
C THR A 396 8.08 -3.05 14.85
N LYS A 397 8.67 -4.22 14.60
CA LYS A 397 9.47 -4.47 13.40
C LYS A 397 8.67 -4.19 12.12
N ARG A 398 7.36 -4.46 12.11
CA ARG A 398 6.46 -4.14 10.99
C ARG A 398 6.42 -2.65 10.71
N ASP A 399 6.32 -1.81 11.75
CA ASP A 399 6.27 -0.36 11.60
C ASP A 399 7.56 0.18 10.98
N MET A 400 8.72 -0.31 11.43
CA MET A 400 10.02 0.01 10.82
C MET A 400 10.10 -0.40 9.35
N LEU A 401 9.62 -1.59 9.00
CA LEU A 401 9.64 -2.09 7.61
C LEU A 401 8.72 -1.26 6.71
N ASN A 402 7.52 -0.93 7.18
CA ASN A 402 6.59 -0.05 6.48
C ASN A 402 7.16 1.37 6.35
N TYR A 403 7.86 1.87 7.37
CA TYR A 403 8.56 3.14 7.28
C TYR A 403 9.63 3.12 6.18
N TYR A 404 10.53 2.12 6.17
CA TYR A 404 11.59 2.08 5.17
C TYR A 404 11.09 1.82 3.75
N TYR A 405 9.96 1.13 3.58
CA TYR A 405 9.29 1.02 2.29
C TYR A 405 8.81 2.39 1.77
N GLN A 406 8.22 3.20 2.65
CA GLN A 406 7.77 4.55 2.31
C GLN A 406 8.94 5.52 2.12
N ALA A 407 9.96 5.42 2.97
CA ALA A 407 11.16 6.26 2.91
C ALA A 407 12.04 5.94 1.70
N ALA A 408 11.87 4.80 1.03
CA ALA A 408 12.72 4.32 -0.06
C ALA A 408 12.97 5.40 -1.12
N GLU A 409 11.95 6.15 -1.51
CA GLU A 409 12.09 7.21 -2.53
C GLU A 409 13.03 8.36 -2.10
N PHE A 410 13.11 8.64 -0.79
CA PHE A 410 13.92 9.72 -0.22
C PHE A 410 15.29 9.23 0.26
N ILE A 411 15.38 8.04 0.85
CA ILE A 411 16.60 7.53 1.48
C ILE A 411 17.56 6.89 0.46
N LEU A 412 17.06 6.27 -0.60
CA LEU A 412 17.88 5.52 -1.55
C LEU A 412 18.96 6.37 -2.25
N PRO A 413 18.73 7.64 -2.64
CA PRO A 413 19.79 8.51 -3.17
C PRO A 413 21.03 8.60 -2.26
N TYR A 414 20.85 8.50 -0.94
CA TYR A 414 21.91 8.57 0.06
C TYR A 414 22.56 7.21 0.36
N LEU A 415 21.99 6.10 -0.12
CA LEU A 415 22.55 4.75 0.07
C LEU A 415 23.17 4.20 -1.21
N LYS A 416 22.67 4.65 -2.37
CA LYS A 416 23.02 4.09 -3.67
C LYS A 416 24.52 4.19 -3.97
N ASP A 417 25.08 3.03 -4.34
CA ASP A 417 26.48 2.80 -4.69
C ASP A 417 27.46 3.11 -3.54
N ARG A 418 26.98 3.15 -2.29
CA ARG A 418 27.82 3.39 -1.11
C ARG A 418 28.00 2.12 -0.30
N PRO A 419 29.24 1.79 0.13
CA PRO A 419 29.44 0.79 1.17
C PRO A 419 28.75 1.20 2.48
N LEU A 420 28.26 0.22 3.23
CA LEU A 420 27.41 0.41 4.40
C LEU A 420 27.96 -0.34 5.61
N THR A 421 27.88 0.30 6.78
CA THR A 421 27.90 -0.43 8.06
C THR A 421 26.47 -0.65 8.50
N LEU A 422 26.09 -1.89 8.81
CA LEU A 422 24.75 -2.20 9.30
C LEU A 422 24.75 -2.14 10.83
N TYR A 423 23.95 -1.26 11.44
CA TYR A 423 23.78 -1.26 12.88
C TYR A 423 22.49 -1.98 13.27
N ARG A 424 22.63 -3.21 13.77
CA ARG A 424 21.53 -4.17 13.91
C ARG A 424 21.05 -4.30 15.35
N PHE A 425 19.73 -4.34 15.49
CA PHE A 425 18.95 -4.48 16.73
C PHE A 425 17.90 -5.60 16.58
N PRO A 426 18.31 -6.89 16.49
CA PRO A 426 17.38 -7.98 16.18
C PRO A 426 16.23 -8.15 17.17
N ASN A 427 16.41 -7.63 18.39
CA ASN A 427 15.49 -7.71 19.53
C ASN A 427 15.10 -6.32 20.08
N GLY A 428 15.07 -5.31 19.22
CA GLY A 428 14.68 -3.94 19.60
C GLY A 428 15.79 -3.13 20.27
N ILE A 429 15.49 -1.86 20.57
CA ILE A 429 16.49 -0.86 20.98
C ILE A 429 17.15 -1.14 22.34
N HIS A 430 16.46 -1.86 23.23
CA HIS A 430 16.99 -2.30 24.54
C HIS A 430 17.64 -3.67 24.50
N GLY A 431 17.54 -4.38 23.38
CA GLY A 431 18.19 -5.67 23.17
C GLY A 431 19.68 -5.51 22.81
N LYS A 432 20.40 -6.64 22.75
CA LYS A 432 21.78 -6.66 22.25
C LYS A 432 21.83 -6.16 20.80
N SER A 433 22.66 -5.16 20.55
CA SER A 433 22.92 -4.60 19.24
C SER A 433 24.36 -4.85 18.80
N PHE A 434 24.63 -4.78 17.49
CA PHE A 434 25.98 -4.93 16.96
C PHE A 434 26.13 -4.24 15.61
N TYR A 435 27.35 -3.75 15.36
CA TYR A 435 27.76 -3.24 14.05
C TYR A 435 28.25 -4.40 13.18
N GLN A 436 27.76 -4.46 11.95
CA GLN A 436 28.18 -5.42 10.95
C GLN A 436 28.78 -4.67 9.76
N LYS A 437 30.11 -4.72 9.66
CA LYS A 437 30.87 -4.20 8.52
C LYS A 437 31.11 -5.26 7.45
N ASP A 438 31.38 -6.48 7.90
CA ASP A 438 31.67 -7.61 7.02
C ASP A 438 30.41 -8.47 6.75
N VAL A 439 30.06 -8.56 5.46
CA VAL A 439 28.97 -9.38 4.93
C VAL A 439 29.45 -10.52 4.04
N LYS A 440 30.77 -10.76 3.95
CA LYS A 440 31.34 -11.86 3.16
C LYS A 440 30.74 -13.20 3.57
N GLY A 441 30.21 -13.94 2.59
CA GLY A 441 29.51 -15.22 2.80
C GLY A 441 28.20 -15.15 3.59
N LYS A 442 27.70 -13.93 3.91
CA LYS A 442 26.48 -13.69 4.69
C LYS A 442 25.43 -12.95 3.86
N ALA A 443 25.85 -12.09 2.94
CA ALA A 443 24.96 -11.42 2.01
C ALA A 443 24.46 -12.41 0.94
N PRO A 444 23.20 -12.28 0.49
CA PRO A 444 22.69 -13.04 -0.65
C PRO A 444 23.47 -12.75 -1.93
N GLU A 445 23.52 -13.70 -2.86
CA GLU A 445 24.29 -13.59 -4.12
C GLU A 445 23.93 -12.36 -4.97
N TRP A 446 22.67 -11.91 -4.93
CA TRP A 446 22.23 -10.73 -5.67
C TRP A 446 22.74 -9.41 -5.08
N ALA A 447 23.16 -9.42 -3.81
CA ALA A 447 23.54 -8.21 -3.09
C ALA A 447 24.90 -7.72 -3.58
N LYS A 448 24.98 -6.44 -3.93
CA LYS A 448 26.25 -5.82 -4.28
C LYS A 448 27.12 -5.69 -3.04
N THR A 449 28.39 -6.07 -3.16
CA THR A 449 29.38 -5.92 -2.10
C THR A 449 30.60 -5.15 -2.60
N PHE A 450 31.36 -4.59 -1.66
CA PHE A 450 32.61 -3.88 -1.92
C PHE A 450 33.73 -4.54 -1.11
N PRO A 451 34.78 -5.07 -1.75
CA PRO A 451 35.87 -5.72 -1.06
C PRO A 451 36.72 -4.70 -0.28
N TYR A 452 37.22 -5.10 0.87
CA TYR A 452 38.11 -4.31 1.71
C TYR A 452 39.07 -5.22 2.45
N THR A 453 40.37 -4.98 2.29
CA THR A 453 41.41 -5.66 3.05
C THR A 453 41.81 -4.81 4.25
N THR A 454 41.78 -5.40 5.44
CA THR A 454 42.18 -4.72 6.67
C THR A 454 43.70 -4.54 6.75
N SER A 455 44.17 -3.71 7.71
CA SER A 455 45.60 -3.48 7.92
C SER A 455 46.38 -4.74 8.33
N ASP A 456 45.71 -5.72 8.92
CA ASP A 456 46.21 -7.05 9.29
C ASP A 456 46.05 -8.10 8.17
N GLY A 457 45.60 -7.69 6.97
CA GLY A 457 45.54 -8.55 5.79
C GLY A 457 44.29 -9.42 5.66
N GLU A 458 43.24 -9.18 6.46
CA GLU A 458 41.97 -9.91 6.34
C GLU A 458 41.08 -9.31 5.25
N ASP A 459 40.62 -10.15 4.31
CA ASP A 459 39.67 -9.76 3.27
C ASP A 459 38.22 -9.79 3.77
N LYS A 460 37.60 -8.62 3.81
CA LYS A 460 36.20 -8.37 4.20
C LYS A 460 35.40 -7.83 3.03
N GLU A 461 34.09 -7.87 3.16
CA GLU A 461 33.18 -7.25 2.20
C GLU A 461 32.18 -6.34 2.90
N PHE A 462 32.06 -5.11 2.45
CA PHE A 462 30.97 -4.22 2.85
C PHE A 462 29.76 -4.44 1.95
N LEU A 463 28.56 -4.38 2.52
CA LEU A 463 27.35 -4.32 1.71
C LEU A 463 27.30 -2.97 0.99
N VAL A 464 26.90 -2.97 -0.28
CA VAL A 464 26.73 -1.74 -1.07
C VAL A 464 25.23 -1.47 -1.23
N GLY A 465 24.79 -0.27 -0.83
CA GLY A 465 23.41 0.15 -1.05
C GLY A 465 23.10 0.24 -2.54
N SER A 466 21.92 -0.23 -2.97
CA SER A 466 21.55 -0.23 -4.40
C SER A 466 20.13 0.29 -4.63
N ASP A 467 19.15 -0.41 -4.09
CA ASP A 467 17.75 -0.26 -4.41
C ASP A 467 16.87 -0.64 -3.20
N GLU A 468 15.56 -0.54 -3.40
CA GLU A 468 14.54 -0.83 -2.38
C GLU A 468 14.65 -2.26 -1.82
N TYR A 469 15.04 -3.24 -2.65
CA TYR A 469 15.20 -4.62 -2.19
C TYR A 469 16.32 -4.72 -1.16
N THR A 470 17.48 -4.11 -1.45
CA THR A 470 18.61 -4.04 -0.51
C THR A 470 18.22 -3.33 0.78
N LEU A 471 17.52 -2.19 0.70
CA LEU A 471 17.05 -1.45 1.86
C LEU A 471 16.14 -2.29 2.76
N LEU A 472 15.11 -2.91 2.18
CA LEU A 472 14.15 -3.72 2.93
C LEU A 472 14.79 -4.99 3.46
N TRP A 473 15.74 -5.57 2.74
CA TRP A 473 16.51 -6.72 3.22
C TRP A 473 17.34 -6.34 4.45
N MET A 474 18.08 -5.22 4.43
CA MET A 474 18.81 -4.72 5.60
C MET A 474 17.86 -4.50 6.79
N ALA A 475 16.74 -3.81 6.57
CA ALA A 475 15.75 -3.58 7.61
C ALA A 475 15.17 -4.91 8.15
N SER A 476 14.95 -5.91 7.30
CA SER A 476 14.45 -7.24 7.70
C SER A 476 15.41 -7.97 8.65
N LEU A 477 16.71 -7.70 8.55
CA LEU A 477 17.75 -8.21 9.45
C LEU A 477 17.80 -7.50 10.82
N GLY A 478 16.92 -6.53 11.04
CA GLY A 478 16.89 -5.69 12.23
C GLY A 478 17.86 -4.51 12.14
N CYS A 479 18.31 -4.12 10.95
CA CYS A 479 19.10 -2.89 10.80
C CYS A 479 18.18 -1.68 10.97
N ILE A 480 18.18 -1.07 12.17
CA ILE A 480 17.38 0.12 12.46
C ILE A 480 18.00 1.35 11.80
N GLU A 481 19.33 1.45 11.79
CA GLU A 481 20.05 2.65 11.36
C GLU A 481 20.89 2.38 10.11
N MET A 482 20.73 3.22 9.08
CA MET A 482 21.43 3.09 7.80
C MET A 482 22.66 4.01 7.79
N ASN A 483 23.85 3.41 7.73
CA ASN A 483 25.13 4.12 7.89
C ASN A 483 26.04 3.95 6.66
N PRO A 484 25.84 4.74 5.58
CA PRO A 484 26.70 4.73 4.41
C PRO A 484 28.03 5.44 4.64
N TRP A 485 29.01 5.08 3.80
CA TRP A 485 30.22 5.87 3.58
C TRP A 485 29.89 7.23 2.95
N PHE A 486 30.85 8.15 2.98
CA PHE A 486 30.67 9.47 2.34
C PHE A 486 31.07 9.46 0.87
N SER A 487 31.82 8.44 0.44
CA SER A 487 32.17 8.14 -0.94
C SER A 487 31.32 7.00 -1.51
N ARG A 488 31.47 6.76 -2.81
CA ARG A 488 30.83 5.65 -3.53
C ARG A 488 31.89 4.66 -4.01
N VAL A 489 31.47 3.45 -4.36
CA VAL A 489 32.36 2.38 -4.83
C VAL A 489 33.17 2.74 -6.08
N GLN A 490 32.69 3.69 -6.89
CA GLN A 490 33.40 4.14 -8.09
C GLN A 490 34.62 5.01 -7.76
N HIS A 491 34.55 5.80 -6.69
CA HIS A 491 35.61 6.69 -6.23
C HIS A 491 35.73 6.59 -4.70
N PRO A 492 36.20 5.46 -4.16
CA PRO A 492 36.11 5.14 -2.74
C PRO A 492 36.89 6.11 -1.84
N ASP A 493 37.92 6.79 -2.35
CA ASP A 493 38.72 7.76 -1.60
C ASP A 493 38.27 9.22 -1.78
N HIS A 494 37.24 9.46 -2.60
CA HIS A 494 36.73 10.79 -2.90
C HIS A 494 35.27 10.95 -2.41
N PRO A 495 35.05 11.51 -1.22
CA PRO A 495 33.70 11.69 -0.69
C PRO A 495 32.85 12.67 -1.52
N ASP A 496 31.55 12.40 -1.59
CA ASP A 496 30.56 13.29 -2.18
C ASP A 496 30.28 14.51 -1.31
N TYR A 497 30.55 14.42 -0.01
CA TYR A 497 30.31 15.49 0.96
C TYR A 497 31.31 15.47 2.12
N CYS A 498 31.57 16.66 2.66
CA CYS A 498 32.19 16.87 3.97
C CYS A 498 31.07 16.98 5.02
N VAL A 499 31.27 16.37 6.18
CA VAL A 499 30.31 16.36 7.29
C VAL A 499 30.91 17.05 8.51
N ILE A 500 30.17 18.00 9.07
CA ILE A 500 30.42 18.52 10.42
C ILE A 500 29.38 17.87 11.34
N ASP A 501 29.86 17.13 12.34
CA ASP A 501 29.02 16.48 13.33
C ASP A 501 29.15 17.20 14.68
N LEU A 502 28.04 17.77 15.14
CA LEU A 502 27.97 18.56 16.37
C LEU A 502 27.45 17.68 17.49
N ASP A 503 28.35 17.01 18.21
CA ASP A 503 28.01 16.02 19.23
C ASP A 503 28.12 16.62 20.65
N PRO A 504 27.01 16.83 21.36
CA PRO A 504 27.01 17.43 22.69
C PRO A 504 27.73 16.55 23.71
N ALA A 505 28.43 17.19 24.65
CA ALA A 505 28.85 16.53 25.89
C ALA A 505 27.66 16.45 26.87
N ASP A 506 27.76 15.60 27.90
CA ASP A 506 26.70 15.46 28.93
C ASP A 506 26.33 16.80 29.60
N SER A 507 27.27 17.75 29.66
CA SER A 507 27.10 19.09 30.21
C SER A 507 26.56 20.14 29.21
N THR A 508 26.38 19.78 27.94
CA THR A 508 25.93 20.70 26.89
C THR A 508 24.42 20.57 26.65
N THR A 509 23.70 21.69 26.56
CA THR A 509 22.27 21.66 26.22
C THR A 509 22.05 21.57 24.71
N PHE A 510 20.87 21.13 24.28
CA PHE A 510 20.57 21.07 22.84
C PHE A 510 20.47 22.48 22.22
N GLU A 511 20.09 23.50 22.98
CA GLU A 511 20.14 24.90 22.54
C GLU A 511 21.55 25.33 22.18
N GLN A 512 22.57 24.87 22.92
CA GLN A 512 23.97 25.12 22.57
C GLN A 512 24.38 24.40 21.28
N VAL A 513 23.83 23.20 21.01
CA VAL A 513 24.02 22.51 19.70
C VAL A 513 23.42 23.35 18.57
N VAL A 514 22.21 23.89 18.75
CA VAL A 514 21.56 24.78 17.78
C VAL A 514 22.38 26.06 17.57
N GLN A 515 22.90 26.67 18.64
CA GLN A 515 23.78 27.84 18.55
C GLN A 515 25.03 27.55 17.73
N ALA A 516 25.70 26.41 17.96
CA ALA A 516 26.86 26.02 17.17
C ALA A 516 26.50 25.72 15.71
N ALA A 517 25.35 25.07 15.44
CA ALA A 517 24.90 24.82 14.07
C ALA A 517 24.66 26.12 13.29
N LEU A 518 24.03 27.11 13.93
CA LEU A 518 23.84 28.45 13.37
C LEU A 518 25.17 29.17 13.14
N GLU A 519 26.14 29.01 14.03
CA GLU A 519 27.47 29.60 13.83
C GLU A 519 28.24 28.92 12.69
N VAL A 520 28.13 27.59 12.55
CA VAL A 520 28.63 26.89 11.35
C VAL A 520 27.99 27.47 10.10
N LYS A 521 26.66 27.68 10.08
CA LYS A 521 25.97 28.31 8.94
C LYS A 521 26.57 29.66 8.58
N LYS A 522 26.78 30.54 9.57
CA LYS A 522 27.36 31.87 9.33
C LYS A 522 28.75 31.78 8.70
N VAL A 523 29.62 30.92 9.24
CA VAL A 523 30.95 30.70 8.67
C VAL A 523 30.87 30.18 7.24
N LEU A 524 29.97 29.23 6.95
CA LEU A 524 29.75 28.72 5.60
C LEU A 524 29.24 29.82 4.64
N ASP A 525 28.29 30.66 5.08
CA ASP A 525 27.78 31.79 4.30
C ASP A 525 28.89 32.81 3.98
N GLU A 526 29.73 33.16 4.96
CA GLU A 526 30.85 34.10 4.82
C GLU A 526 31.89 33.60 3.80
N ILE A 527 32.22 32.30 3.82
CA ILE A 527 33.14 31.70 2.85
C ILE A 527 32.44 31.32 1.53
N GLY A 528 31.12 31.53 1.43
CA GLY A 528 30.31 31.32 0.22
C GLY A 528 30.15 29.86 -0.16
N VAL A 529 29.99 28.97 0.82
CA VAL A 529 29.72 27.54 0.60
C VAL A 529 28.34 27.17 1.14
N PRO A 530 27.58 26.31 0.44
CA PRO A 530 26.31 25.81 0.96
C PRO A 530 26.54 24.76 2.06
N GLY A 531 25.69 24.77 3.08
CA GLY A 531 25.56 23.71 4.08
C GLY A 531 24.11 23.22 4.16
N PHE A 532 23.93 21.93 4.41
CA PHE A 532 22.62 21.28 4.53
C PHE A 532 22.48 20.66 5.92
N PRO A 533 21.63 21.21 6.81
CA PRO A 533 21.52 20.76 8.20
C PRO A 533 20.47 19.67 8.37
N LYS A 534 20.77 18.67 9.19
CA LYS A 534 19.78 17.68 9.65
C LYS A 534 19.93 17.44 11.14
N THR A 535 18.82 17.11 11.80
CA THR A 535 18.93 16.46 13.09
C THR A 535 19.71 15.15 12.91
N SER A 536 20.54 14.78 13.89
CA SER A 536 21.08 13.41 13.91
C SER A 536 19.95 12.39 14.16
N GLY A 537 18.87 12.83 14.83
CA GLY A 537 17.85 11.97 15.41
C GLY A 537 18.31 11.31 16.73
N SER A 538 19.50 11.63 17.23
CA SER A 538 20.00 11.17 18.53
C SER A 538 20.20 12.35 19.47
N THR A 539 21.34 13.03 19.37
CA THR A 539 21.78 14.06 20.34
C THR A 539 22.29 15.31 19.66
N GLY A 540 22.95 15.17 18.49
CA GLY A 540 23.57 16.27 17.75
C GLY A 540 22.89 16.69 16.45
N ILE A 541 23.49 17.65 15.75
CA ILE A 541 23.12 18.10 14.40
C ILE A 541 24.26 17.75 13.44
N HIS A 542 23.92 17.24 12.25
CA HIS A 542 24.92 17.04 11.19
C HIS A 542 24.71 18.08 10.10
N ILE A 543 25.81 18.63 9.58
CA ILE A 543 25.78 19.59 8.48
C ILE A 543 26.62 19.03 7.34
N TYR A 544 25.98 18.85 6.17
CA TYR A 544 26.64 18.30 4.99
C TYR A 544 27.03 19.44 4.05
N ILE A 545 28.25 19.36 3.52
CA ILE A 545 28.81 20.32 2.58
C ILE A 545 29.18 19.55 1.30
N PRO A 546 28.60 19.88 0.13
CA PRO A 546 28.80 19.09 -1.08
C PRO A 546 30.23 19.22 -1.62
N LEU A 547 30.88 18.09 -1.87
CA LEU A 547 32.22 18.00 -2.48
C LEU A 547 32.18 17.46 -3.91
N GLY A 548 31.13 16.72 -4.27
CA GLY A 548 30.93 16.20 -5.63
C GLY A 548 32.02 15.23 -6.08
N ALA A 549 32.59 14.45 -5.15
CA ALA A 549 33.67 13.50 -5.37
C ALA A 549 34.95 14.10 -6.01
N LYS A 550 35.17 15.40 -5.84
CA LYS A 550 36.34 16.11 -6.40
C LYS A 550 37.59 16.04 -5.53
N TYR A 551 37.40 15.84 -4.23
CA TYR A 551 38.43 15.99 -3.21
C TYR A 551 38.64 14.67 -2.49
N THR A 552 39.84 14.46 -1.97
CA THR A 552 40.18 13.31 -1.12
C THR A 552 39.58 13.45 0.27
N TYR A 553 39.54 12.35 1.03
CA TYR A 553 39.15 12.40 2.44
C TYR A 553 40.03 13.32 3.29
N ASP A 554 41.34 13.37 3.03
CA ASP A 554 42.26 14.23 3.78
C ASP A 554 41.96 15.71 3.53
N GLU A 555 41.73 16.11 2.27
CA GLU A 555 41.29 17.46 1.91
C GLU A 555 39.93 17.81 2.56
N SER A 556 38.98 16.87 2.53
CA SER A 556 37.67 17.04 3.19
C SER A 556 37.81 17.26 4.69
N GLN A 557 38.65 16.46 5.37
CA GLN A 557 38.89 16.57 6.81
C GLN A 557 39.56 17.89 7.17
N LEU A 558 40.58 18.30 6.42
CA LEU A 558 41.28 19.56 6.63
C LEU A 558 40.35 20.76 6.41
N PHE A 559 39.52 20.71 5.37
CA PHE A 559 38.51 21.73 5.14
C PHE A 559 37.51 21.81 6.30
N GLY A 560 36.98 20.67 6.75
CA GLY A 560 36.10 20.60 7.92
C GLY A 560 36.77 21.18 9.17
N ARG A 561 38.05 20.86 9.40
CA ARG A 561 38.85 21.40 10.50
C ARG A 561 38.94 22.93 10.46
N VAL A 562 39.19 23.52 9.29
CA VAL A 562 39.25 24.98 9.12
C VAL A 562 37.93 25.62 9.54
N VAL A 563 36.80 25.09 9.05
CA VAL A 563 35.47 25.61 9.39
C VAL A 563 35.23 25.56 10.90
N VAL A 564 35.42 24.40 11.53
CA VAL A 564 35.13 24.26 12.96
C VAL A 564 36.13 25.01 13.86
N SER A 565 37.34 25.29 13.39
CA SER A 565 38.31 26.12 14.13
C SER A 565 37.85 27.57 14.23
N ILE A 566 37.25 28.12 13.16
CA ILE A 566 36.66 29.46 13.17
C ILE A 566 35.46 29.48 14.14
N VAL A 567 34.59 28.46 14.06
CA VAL A 567 33.43 28.34 14.97
C VAL A 567 33.88 28.23 16.43
N GLN A 568 34.89 27.42 16.73
CA GLN A 568 35.43 27.29 18.09
C GLN A 568 35.99 28.62 18.59
N LYS A 569 36.70 29.40 17.76
CA LYS A 569 37.21 30.73 18.15
C LYS A 569 36.06 31.66 18.58
N ARG A 570 34.91 31.59 17.90
CA ARG A 570 33.71 32.40 18.18
C ARG A 570 32.86 31.87 19.36
N LEU A 571 32.88 30.56 19.62
CA LEU A 571 32.08 29.89 20.65
C LEU A 571 32.93 29.09 21.66
N SER A 572 34.08 29.62 22.06
CA SER A 572 35.11 28.91 22.82
C SER A 572 34.70 28.52 24.26
N SER A 573 33.63 29.13 24.76
CA SER A 573 33.12 28.89 26.12
C SER A 573 32.53 27.49 26.29
N PHE A 574 31.91 26.93 25.25
CA PHE A 574 31.25 25.62 25.33
C PHE A 574 31.58 24.66 24.17
N THR A 575 32.46 25.03 23.24
CA THR A 575 32.88 24.17 22.11
C THR A 575 34.37 23.82 22.15
N SER A 576 34.73 22.68 21.57
CA SER A 576 36.11 22.19 21.46
C SER A 576 36.32 21.35 20.19
N ILE A 577 37.52 21.41 19.62
CA ILE A 577 38.00 20.50 18.56
C ILE A 577 38.92 19.39 19.10
N GLU A 578 39.09 19.31 20.42
CA GLU A 578 39.92 18.29 21.05
C GLU A 578 39.28 16.91 20.93
N ARG A 579 40.01 15.96 20.34
CA ARG A 579 39.47 14.61 20.13
C ARG A 579 39.27 13.85 21.44
N GLN A 580 40.17 14.00 22.41
CA GLN A 580 40.11 13.22 23.65
C GLN A 580 39.13 13.84 24.64
N ILE A 581 38.09 13.10 25.06
CA ILE A 581 37.04 13.59 25.98
C ILE A 581 37.63 14.26 27.23
N LYS A 582 38.66 13.66 27.83
CA LYS A 582 39.35 14.20 29.01
C LYS A 582 39.97 15.61 28.81
N ASN A 583 40.30 15.98 27.58
CA ASN A 583 40.88 17.29 27.23
C ASN A 583 39.82 18.29 26.77
N ARG A 584 38.54 17.88 26.69
CA ARG A 584 37.45 18.77 26.25
C ARG A 584 36.90 19.62 27.39
N GLU A 585 37.22 19.32 28.65
CA GLU A 585 36.72 20.06 29.82
C GLU A 585 35.18 20.19 29.85
N GLY A 586 34.46 19.14 29.42
CA GLY A 586 32.99 19.14 29.35
C GLY A 586 32.40 19.97 28.20
N LYS A 587 33.22 20.46 27.25
CA LYS A 587 32.75 21.19 26.07
C LYS A 587 32.27 20.25 24.97
N MET A 588 31.31 20.73 24.18
CA MET A 588 30.79 20.07 22.98
C MET A 588 31.90 19.86 21.95
N TYR A 589 31.91 18.68 21.32
CA TYR A 589 32.88 18.39 20.27
C TYR A 589 32.36 18.83 18.90
N LEU A 590 33.14 19.62 18.19
CA LEU A 590 32.91 19.94 16.78
C LEU A 590 33.65 18.91 15.94
N ASP A 591 32.98 17.78 15.66
CA ASP A 591 33.61 16.63 15.03
C ASP A 591 33.73 16.83 13.50
N PHE A 592 34.98 16.96 13.06
CA PHE A 592 35.37 16.96 11.66
C PHE A 592 36.10 15.67 11.26
N LEU A 593 36.42 14.79 12.22
CA LEU A 593 37.18 13.55 12.02
C LEU A 593 36.32 12.39 11.48
N GLN A 594 35.01 12.60 11.38
CA GLN A 594 34.12 11.72 10.61
C GLN A 594 34.50 11.69 9.12
N ASN A 595 35.16 12.73 8.60
CA ASN A 595 35.65 12.79 7.22
C ASN A 595 36.93 11.97 7.04
N ARG A 596 36.80 10.65 7.06
CA ARG A 596 37.93 9.73 6.83
C ARG A 596 37.46 8.47 6.09
N PRO A 597 38.38 7.71 5.47
CA PRO A 597 38.04 6.45 4.84
C PRO A 597 37.31 5.51 5.81
N ASN A 598 36.33 4.78 5.30
CA ASN A 598 35.53 3.79 6.02
C ASN A 598 34.67 4.32 7.18
N ALA A 599 34.64 5.64 7.41
CA ALA A 599 33.72 6.25 8.36
C ALA A 599 32.30 6.23 7.81
N THR A 600 31.34 6.11 8.72
CA THR A 600 29.93 6.03 8.38
C THR A 600 29.12 6.84 9.37
N ILE A 601 28.02 7.43 8.89
CA ILE A 601 27.12 8.19 9.73
C ILE A 601 25.67 7.92 9.33
N SER A 602 24.73 8.08 10.26
CA SER A 602 23.31 7.89 9.97
C SER A 602 22.87 8.85 8.86
N CYS A 603 22.41 8.30 7.75
CA CYS A 603 22.04 9.08 6.56
C CYS A 603 20.72 9.85 6.77
N PRO A 604 20.40 10.82 5.89
CA PRO A 604 19.07 11.43 5.85
C PRO A 604 17.95 10.40 5.81
N TYR A 605 16.85 10.65 6.53
CA TYR A 605 15.66 9.80 6.64
C TYR A 605 15.87 8.44 7.31
N SER A 606 17.07 8.12 7.82
CA SER A 606 17.29 6.93 8.65
C SER A 606 16.59 7.05 9.99
N LEU A 607 15.91 5.97 10.43
CA LEU A 607 15.46 5.84 11.82
C LEU A 607 16.67 5.72 12.75
N ARG A 608 16.46 6.11 14.01
CA ARG A 608 17.45 5.99 15.08
C ARG A 608 16.93 5.03 16.16
N PRO A 609 17.81 4.23 16.77
CA PRO A 609 17.47 3.30 17.85
C PRO A 609 17.35 4.05 19.19
N LYS A 610 16.46 5.04 19.23
CA LYS A 610 16.17 5.90 20.40
C LYS A 610 14.66 5.89 20.68
N PRO A 611 14.24 6.10 21.94
CA PRO A 611 12.83 6.30 22.27
C PRO A 611 12.19 7.36 21.35
N GLY A 612 10.99 7.08 20.87
CA GLY A 612 10.25 7.89 19.91
C GLY A 612 10.43 7.44 18.46
N ALA A 613 11.33 6.50 18.17
CA ALA A 613 11.72 6.11 16.82
C ALA A 613 12.04 7.36 15.96
N THR A 614 12.92 8.19 16.51
CA THR A 614 13.35 9.46 15.91
C THR A 614 14.04 9.24 14.57
N VAL A 615 14.01 10.26 13.72
CA VAL A 615 14.58 10.22 12.37
C VAL A 615 15.71 11.22 12.25
N SER A 616 16.78 10.83 11.56
CA SER A 616 17.84 11.70 11.07
C SER A 616 17.26 12.60 9.96
N MET A 617 16.66 13.72 10.35
CA MET A 617 15.73 14.47 9.51
C MET A 617 16.36 15.72 8.89
N PRO A 618 16.39 15.83 7.54
CA PRO A 618 16.68 17.08 6.84
C PRO A 618 15.83 18.27 7.27
N LEU A 619 16.47 19.43 7.40
CA LEU A 619 15.85 20.68 7.83
C LEU A 619 16.14 21.81 6.84
N HIS A 620 15.23 22.77 6.77
CA HIS A 620 15.55 24.12 6.34
C HIS A 620 16.36 24.82 7.45
N TRP A 621 17.21 25.79 7.08
CA TRP A 621 18.00 26.52 8.08
C TRP A 621 17.13 27.34 9.04
N GLU A 622 15.97 27.80 8.58
CA GLU A 622 14.98 28.57 9.34
C GLU A 622 14.35 27.76 10.48
N GLU A 623 14.49 26.43 10.44
CA GLU A 623 14.03 25.50 11.48
C GLU A 623 15.11 25.23 12.54
N VAL A 624 16.39 25.55 12.25
CA VAL A 624 17.51 25.39 13.18
C VAL A 624 17.52 26.57 14.16
N LYS A 625 16.58 26.59 15.10
CA LYS A 625 16.37 27.67 16.06
C LYS A 625 16.01 27.15 17.46
N PRO A 626 16.09 27.98 18.52
CA PRO A 626 15.72 27.55 19.87
C PRO A 626 14.32 26.91 19.92
N GLY A 627 14.19 25.81 20.65
CA GLY A 627 12.97 25.01 20.73
C GLY A 627 12.92 23.81 19.78
N LEU A 628 13.84 23.70 18.82
CA LEU A 628 14.01 22.48 18.01
C LEU A 628 14.27 21.28 18.92
N SER A 629 13.67 20.13 18.60
CA SER A 629 13.86 18.88 19.34
C SER A 629 14.03 17.69 18.40
N MET A 630 14.80 16.68 18.84
CA MET A 630 14.89 15.39 18.13
C MET A 630 13.53 14.70 18.01
N LYS A 631 12.65 14.91 18.99
CA LYS A 631 11.32 14.30 19.06
C LYS A 631 10.33 14.96 18.10
N ASP A 632 10.67 16.08 17.48
CA ASP A 632 9.84 16.72 16.46
C ASP A 632 9.75 15.85 15.20
N PHE A 633 10.71 14.95 14.97
CA PHE A 633 10.78 14.12 13.77
C PHE A 633 10.89 12.64 14.15
N THR A 634 9.80 11.92 13.93
CA THR A 634 9.65 10.50 14.32
C THR A 634 9.11 9.69 13.16
N ILE A 635 9.12 8.37 13.33
CA ILE A 635 8.49 7.41 12.40
C ILE A 635 7.05 7.79 12.01
N LYS A 636 6.31 8.51 12.86
CA LYS A 636 4.91 8.91 12.63
C LYS A 636 4.73 10.04 11.63
N ASN A 637 5.64 11.01 11.57
CA ASN A 637 5.45 12.25 10.80
C ASN A 637 6.49 12.46 9.69
N ALA A 638 7.62 11.75 9.75
CA ALA A 638 8.75 11.94 8.85
C ALA A 638 8.40 11.77 7.37
N ILE A 639 7.58 10.76 7.03
CA ILE A 639 7.19 10.50 5.63
C ILE A 639 6.28 11.60 5.09
N ALA A 640 5.23 11.97 5.85
CA ALA A 640 4.31 13.02 5.45
C ALA A 640 5.04 14.35 5.22
N ARG A 641 5.99 14.67 6.11
CA ARG A 641 6.88 15.83 5.96
C ARG A 641 7.74 15.74 4.69
N ALA A 642 8.43 14.62 4.47
CA ALA A 642 9.30 14.45 3.30
C ALA A 642 8.53 14.63 1.98
N ARG A 643 7.27 14.21 1.92
CA ARG A 643 6.40 14.43 0.76
C ARG A 643 5.94 15.89 0.60
N GLY A 644 5.64 16.56 1.71
CA GLY A 644 5.25 17.98 1.70
C GLY A 644 6.39 18.92 1.32
N GLU A 645 7.59 18.69 1.87
CA GLU A 645 8.77 19.54 1.67
C GLU A 645 9.61 19.14 0.45
N GLY A 646 9.50 17.89 0.01
CA GLY A 646 10.46 17.28 -0.91
C GLY A 646 11.80 16.95 -0.22
N ASP A 647 12.79 16.58 -1.04
CA ASP A 647 14.11 16.21 -0.51
C ASP A 647 15.01 17.43 -0.30
N LEU A 648 15.05 17.93 0.95
CA LEU A 648 15.85 19.11 1.34
C LEU A 648 17.36 18.89 1.22
N PHE A 649 17.85 17.64 1.16
CA PHE A 649 19.27 17.33 1.01
C PHE A 649 19.69 17.07 -0.44
N LYS A 650 18.76 17.21 -1.41
CA LYS A 650 19.03 17.01 -2.84
C LYS A 650 20.21 17.84 -3.35
N GLY A 651 20.43 19.03 -2.76
CA GLY A 651 21.56 19.91 -3.09
C GLY A 651 22.95 19.32 -2.81
N THR A 652 23.04 18.27 -1.99
CA THR A 652 24.31 17.58 -1.71
C THR A 652 24.87 16.79 -2.90
N PHE A 653 24.03 16.43 -3.88
CA PHE A 653 24.43 15.62 -5.06
C PHE A 653 24.90 16.45 -6.26
N GLY A 654 25.12 17.75 -6.07
CA GLY A 654 25.51 18.67 -7.14
C GLY A 654 27.00 18.62 -7.51
N LYS A 655 27.48 19.66 -8.22
CA LYS A 655 28.88 19.78 -8.66
C LYS A 655 29.89 19.87 -7.51
N GLY A 656 29.47 20.00 -6.25
CA GLY A 656 30.37 20.29 -5.14
C GLY A 656 30.89 21.73 -5.12
N ILE A 657 31.46 22.13 -3.99
CA ILE A 657 32.05 23.45 -3.78
C ILE A 657 33.34 23.66 -4.58
N ASP A 658 33.79 24.92 -4.66
CA ASP A 658 35.18 25.27 -4.99
C ASP A 658 35.94 25.48 -3.68
N MET A 659 36.63 24.43 -3.22
CA MET A 659 37.34 24.42 -1.95
C MET A 659 38.48 25.47 -1.90
N LYS A 660 39.17 25.72 -3.02
CA LYS A 660 40.26 26.70 -3.08
C LYS A 660 39.72 28.11 -2.84
N LYS A 661 38.63 28.47 -3.50
CA LYS A 661 37.96 29.76 -3.29
C LYS A 661 37.44 29.91 -1.87
N ALA A 662 36.86 28.85 -1.30
CA ALA A 662 36.38 28.84 0.08
C ALA A 662 37.51 29.05 1.10
N LEU A 663 38.63 28.32 0.95
CA LEU A 663 39.80 28.45 1.84
C LEU A 663 40.45 29.83 1.77
N SER A 664 40.53 30.44 0.58
CA SER A 664 41.05 31.81 0.44
C SER A 664 40.23 32.84 1.22
N LYS A 665 38.91 32.67 1.30
CA LYS A 665 38.04 33.52 2.14
C LYS A 665 38.17 33.17 3.62
N ALA A 666 38.27 31.88 3.96
CA ALA A 666 38.41 31.41 5.33
C ALA A 666 39.68 31.93 6.01
N GLN A 667 40.77 32.11 5.25
CA GLN A 667 42.02 32.65 5.77
C GLN A 667 41.84 34.02 6.45
N GLY A 668 41.07 34.93 5.83
CA GLY A 668 40.78 36.24 6.41
C GLY A 668 39.98 36.17 7.72
N LEU A 669 39.18 35.11 7.93
CA LEU A 669 38.40 34.89 9.15
C LEU A 669 39.21 34.25 10.28
N LEU A 670 40.33 33.58 9.96
CA LEU A 670 41.24 33.02 10.96
C LEU A 670 42.18 34.10 11.50
N GLU A 671 42.61 35.02 10.62
CA GLU A 671 43.51 36.14 10.93
C GLU A 671 42.81 37.27 11.69
N ALA A 672 41.51 37.48 11.48
CA ALA A 672 40.63 38.34 12.29
C ALA A 672 40.22 37.61 13.57
#